data_AF-A0A0B7NGQ8-F1
#
_entry.id   AF-A0A0B7NGQ8-F1
#
_cell.length_a   1.000
_cell.length_b   1.000
_cell.length_c   1.000
_cell.angle_alpha   90.00
_cell.angle_beta   90.00
_cell.angle_gamma   90.00
#
_symmetry.space_group_name_H-M   'P 1'
#
loop_
_entity.id
_entity.type
_entity.pdbx_description
1 polymer ?
#
loop_
_entity_poly.entity_id
_entity_poly.type
_entity_poly.pdbx_seq_one_letter_code
_entity_poly.pdbx_strand_id
1 'polypeptide(L)'
;MTIKSMIASMMNDSDCDEEIEGNPIAEEQLAANIRNETDVKAARREVLDVNKEHTPKSTKSNYGSRQKKSKRWCTKIRKFDTGHYLNEGKLLLWLKFISERGNLRTALINLWNHQRITEPKNTNQNHPPGCSIKTFEQNLDKIYHQIKEKNFVETDTNSIQDGYTYQQYIELYMYYFKKRGAGQATYRDRMAIIYHCSMLEFTNEGATKDCPAMVFQFASGKMNQSKKTQYSGAIRHKDVRLCTRGSIAFYFFYRFEVDQESFPDLSSNANWYDIKNASIHRAFKKVGINSSHTTPAGRGSGARIAELNGGSLDQIRRMGRWDSGSLESRYLTHFNREAIRICNSLPGRKGGFWLRRDALESPLELQQQIFPAVEMWVKSAVAFLKLMLKLRKIILQEAILWRQLDSENRIFKVPVFSNAAFKQFETDHLVYMEATPTTSTMVLQETLPVIEQRFSEVLSEVKTNIQATLNKRTSNGKACADCENNQLSRGIHAHGRIDTGAETSAAFPSLRAPEAPSNGVTHLGAMEVDADSRAETSSTEASSAMLSRDTTIARELCIEWMVEGSRSTKFMTVAVLNDKFKTKWRSHQKDRTFYSRRLAIIRAIQALIDDGKSLDDAITHCQTELQSSGSRSLNSYSLFLSKKAKSLE
;
A
#
# COMPACT_ATOMS: atom_id res chain seq x y z
N MET A 1 -10.78 -36.75 53.89
CA MET A 1 -11.64 -35.89 54.73
C MET A 1 -12.25 -34.83 53.84
N THR A 2 -13.51 -35.02 53.48
CA THR A 2 -14.27 -34.18 52.55
C THR A 2 -14.78 -32.95 53.29
N ILE A 3 -14.96 -31.81 52.61
CA ILE A 3 -15.46 -30.53 53.16
C ILE A 3 -16.73 -30.70 54.03
N LYS A 4 -17.53 -31.74 53.78
CA LYS A 4 -18.66 -32.16 54.64
C LYS A 4 -18.27 -32.47 56.11
N SER A 5 -17.08 -33.00 56.39
CA SER A 5 -16.66 -33.31 57.77
C SER A 5 -16.13 -32.09 58.53
N MET A 6 -15.76 -31.00 57.85
CA MET A 6 -15.38 -29.74 58.50
C MET A 6 -16.60 -28.90 58.89
N ILE A 7 -17.68 -28.96 58.11
CA ILE A 7 -18.92 -28.24 58.40
C ILE A 7 -19.67 -28.89 59.59
N ALA A 8 -19.66 -30.21 59.68
CA ALA A 8 -20.31 -30.94 60.78
C ALA A 8 -19.68 -30.70 62.17
N SER A 9 -18.43 -30.22 62.24
CA SER A 9 -17.75 -29.93 63.51
C SER A 9 -18.02 -28.52 64.04
N MET A 10 -18.67 -27.64 63.25
CA MET A 10 -18.90 -26.24 63.61
C MET A 10 -20.36 -25.93 64.00
N MET A 11 -21.25 -26.93 64.02
CA MET A 11 -22.69 -26.75 64.25
C MET A 11 -23.24 -27.56 65.45
N ASN A 12 -22.45 -27.71 66.51
CA ASN A 12 -22.99 -28.09 67.82
C ASN A 12 -23.00 -26.83 68.70
N ASP A 13 -24.09 -26.07 68.63
CA ASP A 13 -24.75 -25.51 69.82
C ASP A 13 -26.07 -24.81 69.41
N SER A 14 -27.15 -25.27 70.06
CA SER A 14 -28.50 -24.69 70.22
C SER A 14 -29.40 -24.47 68.99
N ASP A 15 -30.48 -25.27 68.97
CA ASP A 15 -31.87 -24.94 68.64
C ASP A 15 -32.17 -23.99 67.47
N CYS A 16 -32.63 -24.57 66.36
CA CYS A 16 -33.79 -24.14 65.56
C CYS A 16 -33.96 -25.12 64.38
N ASP A 17 -34.95 -26.00 64.46
CA ASP A 17 -35.43 -26.79 63.32
C ASP A 17 -36.13 -25.87 62.31
N GLU A 18 -35.39 -25.37 61.33
CA GLU A 18 -35.93 -24.91 60.05
C GLU A 18 -35.40 -25.84 58.95
N GLU A 19 -36.25 -26.72 58.43
CA GLU A 19 -36.02 -27.44 57.18
C GLU A 19 -35.83 -26.42 56.05
N ILE A 20 -34.58 -26.17 55.67
CA ILE A 20 -34.25 -25.47 54.43
C ILE A 20 -34.48 -26.47 53.29
N GLU A 21 -35.70 -26.55 52.77
CA GLU A 21 -35.97 -27.09 51.45
C GLU A 21 -35.14 -26.29 50.43
N GLY A 22 -34.06 -26.90 49.94
CA GLY A 22 -33.23 -26.33 48.89
C GLY A 22 -34.06 -26.11 47.62
N ASN A 23 -34.20 -24.86 47.19
CA ASN A 23 -34.94 -24.49 45.98
C ASN A 23 -34.38 -25.26 44.76
N PRO A 24 -35.11 -26.23 44.18
CA PRO A 24 -34.63 -27.09 43.09
C PRO A 24 -34.19 -26.30 41.85
N ILE A 25 -34.81 -25.13 41.65
CA ILE A 25 -34.51 -24.21 40.56
C ILE A 25 -33.09 -23.63 40.71
N ALA A 26 -32.64 -23.34 41.93
CA ALA A 26 -31.31 -22.80 42.19
C ALA A 26 -30.20 -23.84 41.97
N GLU A 27 -30.45 -25.11 42.31
CA GLU A 27 -29.53 -26.22 42.06
C GLU A 27 -29.41 -26.55 40.57
N GLU A 28 -30.54 -26.56 39.85
CA GLU A 28 -30.56 -26.75 38.40
C GLU A 28 -29.84 -25.62 37.67
N GLN A 29 -30.00 -24.38 38.13
CA GLN A 29 -29.36 -23.20 37.56
C GLN A 29 -27.86 -23.15 37.86
N LEU A 30 -27.43 -23.57 39.06
CA LEU A 30 -26.02 -23.77 39.39
C LEU A 30 -25.39 -24.88 38.52
N ALA A 31 -26.09 -26.01 38.34
CA ALA A 31 -25.65 -27.10 37.49
C ALA A 31 -25.54 -26.64 36.02
N ALA A 32 -26.49 -25.84 35.52
CA ALA A 32 -26.45 -25.24 34.20
C ALA A 32 -25.26 -24.28 34.04
N ASN A 33 -24.97 -23.45 35.05
CA ASN A 33 -23.82 -22.55 35.05
C ASN A 33 -22.48 -23.31 35.03
N ILE A 34 -22.36 -24.41 35.78
CA ILE A 34 -21.17 -25.26 35.78
C ILE A 34 -20.98 -25.93 34.42
N ARG A 35 -22.06 -26.44 33.79
CA ARG A 35 -22.02 -27.01 32.44
C ARG A 35 -21.58 -25.95 31.41
N ASN A 36 -22.22 -24.79 31.40
CA ASN A 36 -21.88 -23.68 30.50
C ASN A 36 -20.41 -23.23 30.67
N GLU A 37 -19.91 -23.11 31.90
CA GLU A 37 -18.50 -22.81 32.14
C GLU A 37 -17.54 -23.89 31.62
N THR A 38 -17.94 -25.15 31.74
CA THR A 38 -17.15 -26.30 31.27
C THR A 38 -17.08 -26.31 29.75
N ASP A 39 -18.20 -26.04 29.07
CA ASP A 39 -18.29 -25.94 27.61
C ASP A 39 -17.47 -24.76 27.08
N VAL A 40 -17.55 -23.59 27.74
CA VAL A 40 -16.72 -22.43 27.41
C VAL A 40 -15.22 -22.74 27.57
N LYS A 41 -14.83 -23.50 28.60
CA LYS A 41 -13.44 -23.94 28.79
C LYS A 41 -13.00 -24.92 27.70
N ALA A 42 -13.87 -25.86 27.31
CA ALA A 42 -13.62 -26.81 26.23
C ALA A 42 -13.42 -26.10 24.89
N ALA A 43 -14.32 -25.19 24.53
CA ALA A 43 -14.24 -24.39 23.30
C ALA A 43 -12.95 -23.54 23.25
N ARG A 44 -12.54 -22.95 24.38
CA ARG A 44 -11.26 -22.21 24.45
C ARG A 44 -10.04 -23.09 24.22
N ARG A 45 -10.06 -24.34 24.70
CA ARG A 45 -8.97 -25.31 24.50
C ARG A 45 -8.90 -25.78 23.05
N GLU A 46 -10.04 -26.08 22.44
CA GLU A 46 -10.13 -26.43 21.02
C GLU A 46 -9.53 -25.33 20.12
N VAL A 47 -9.90 -24.06 20.37
CA VAL A 47 -9.33 -22.92 19.65
C VAL A 47 -7.80 -22.83 19.81
N LEU A 48 -7.24 -23.19 20.96
CA LEU A 48 -5.79 -23.22 21.15
C LEU A 48 -5.11 -24.32 20.33
N ASP A 49 -5.72 -25.50 20.23
CA ASP A 49 -5.17 -26.63 19.51
C ASP A 49 -5.22 -26.39 17.99
N VAL A 50 -6.34 -25.85 17.48
CA VAL A 50 -6.44 -25.39 16.09
C VAL A 50 -5.39 -24.32 15.78
N ASN A 51 -5.23 -23.32 16.67
CA ASN A 51 -4.22 -22.29 16.49
C ASN A 51 -2.80 -22.88 16.53
N LYS A 52 -2.51 -23.83 17.43
CA LYS A 52 -1.23 -24.52 17.48
C LYS A 52 -0.97 -25.27 16.19
N GLU A 53 -1.94 -25.96 15.61
CA GLU A 53 -1.76 -26.70 14.37
C GLU A 53 -1.44 -25.75 13.19
N HIS A 54 -2.25 -24.71 13.03
CA HIS A 54 -2.22 -23.80 11.87
C HIS A 54 -1.21 -22.65 11.95
N THR A 55 -0.51 -22.46 13.09
CA THR A 55 0.51 -21.42 13.20
C THR A 55 1.72 -21.71 12.28
N PRO A 56 2.21 -20.72 11.50
CA PRO A 56 3.38 -20.91 10.64
C PRO A 56 4.62 -21.41 11.39
N LYS A 57 5.39 -22.32 10.78
CA LYS A 57 6.60 -22.93 11.36
C LYS A 57 7.61 -21.88 11.87
N SER A 58 7.80 -20.80 11.13
CA SER A 58 8.68 -19.68 11.52
C SER A 58 8.20 -18.99 12.79
N THR A 59 6.89 -18.77 12.95
CA THR A 59 6.29 -18.18 14.16
C THR A 59 6.41 -19.13 15.35
N LYS A 60 6.17 -20.44 15.17
CA LYS A 60 6.35 -21.46 16.23
C LYS A 60 7.78 -21.47 16.77
N SER A 61 8.77 -21.52 15.87
CA SER A 61 10.19 -21.51 16.23
C SER A 61 10.58 -20.22 16.96
N ASN A 62 10.15 -19.07 16.42
CA ASN A 62 10.46 -17.76 16.95
C ASN A 62 9.82 -17.50 18.33
N TYR A 63 8.55 -17.86 18.51
CA TYR A 63 7.86 -17.72 19.79
C TYR A 63 8.39 -18.72 20.82
N GLY A 64 8.58 -19.99 20.42
CA GLY A 64 9.07 -21.04 21.30
C GLY A 64 10.43 -20.74 21.92
N SER A 65 11.38 -20.22 21.13
CA SER A 65 12.70 -19.80 21.64
C SER A 65 12.59 -18.73 22.74
N ARG A 66 11.78 -17.69 22.49
CA ARG A 66 11.57 -16.58 23.44
C ARG A 66 10.82 -17.00 24.70
N GLN A 67 9.78 -17.83 24.54
CA GLN A 67 9.02 -18.38 25.64
C GLN A 67 9.92 -19.24 26.54
N LYS A 68 10.79 -20.10 25.97
CA LYS A 68 11.79 -20.87 26.73
C LYS A 68 12.74 -19.97 27.52
N LYS A 69 13.25 -18.90 26.90
CA LYS A 69 14.14 -17.92 27.56
C LYS A 69 13.44 -17.28 28.77
N SER A 70 12.18 -16.85 28.60
CA SER A 70 11.37 -16.27 29.68
C SER A 70 11.08 -17.26 30.80
N LYS A 71 10.66 -18.50 30.47
CA LYS A 71 10.46 -19.54 31.48
C LYS A 71 11.73 -19.79 32.30
N ARG A 72 12.88 -19.91 31.63
CA ARG A 72 14.18 -20.11 32.30
C ARG A 72 14.53 -18.92 33.21
N TRP A 73 14.27 -17.70 32.80
CA TRP A 73 14.56 -16.54 33.65
C TRP A 73 13.65 -16.44 34.86
N CYS A 74 12.34 -16.67 34.70
CA CYS A 74 11.41 -16.66 35.81
C CYS A 74 11.76 -17.73 36.86
N THR A 75 12.16 -18.93 36.40
CA THR A 75 12.39 -20.10 37.29
C THR A 75 13.81 -20.19 37.82
N LYS A 76 14.83 -19.96 36.98
CA LYS A 76 16.24 -20.18 37.36
C LYS A 76 16.98 -18.92 37.76
N ILE A 77 16.63 -17.76 37.19
CA ILE A 77 17.36 -16.50 37.41
C ILE A 77 16.70 -15.67 38.52
N ARG A 78 15.42 -15.33 38.34
CA ARG A 78 14.65 -14.53 39.31
C ARG A 78 14.00 -15.36 40.41
N LYS A 79 13.80 -16.65 40.16
CA LYS A 79 13.20 -17.62 41.11
C LYS A 79 11.89 -17.10 41.73
N PHE A 80 10.96 -16.64 40.89
CA PHE A 80 9.64 -16.22 41.39
C PHE A 80 8.90 -17.41 42.00
N ASP A 81 8.22 -17.21 43.13
CA ASP A 81 7.43 -18.25 43.82
C ASP A 81 6.29 -18.76 42.94
N THR A 82 5.69 -17.85 42.16
CA THR A 82 4.69 -18.15 41.13
C THR A 82 5.31 -18.70 39.84
N GLY A 83 6.56 -19.20 39.89
CA GLY A 83 7.27 -19.81 38.78
C GLY A 83 7.21 -19.03 37.47
N HIS A 84 6.86 -19.73 36.39
CA HIS A 84 6.84 -19.19 35.03
C HIS A 84 5.49 -18.64 34.57
N TYR A 85 4.48 -18.58 35.44
CA TYR A 85 3.17 -17.98 35.10
C TYR A 85 3.30 -16.47 34.93
N LEU A 86 2.83 -15.97 33.80
CA LEU A 86 3.00 -14.57 33.41
C LEU A 86 1.95 -13.67 34.08
N ASN A 87 2.41 -12.49 34.49
CA ASN A 87 1.58 -11.36 34.94
C ASN A 87 2.24 -10.05 34.48
N GLU A 88 1.56 -8.92 34.67
CA GLU A 88 2.05 -7.60 34.26
C GLU A 88 3.44 -7.26 34.82
N GLY A 89 3.64 -7.48 36.12
CA GLY A 89 4.91 -7.16 36.80
C GLY A 89 6.09 -7.97 36.28
N LYS A 90 5.92 -9.28 36.06
CA LYS A 90 6.97 -10.14 35.48
C LYS A 90 7.28 -9.73 34.05
N LEU A 91 6.28 -9.35 33.25
CA LEU A 91 6.47 -8.87 31.89
C LEU A 91 7.26 -7.55 31.88
N LEU A 92 6.95 -6.61 32.77
CA LEU A 92 7.71 -5.37 32.93
C LEU A 92 9.17 -5.61 33.35
N LEU A 93 9.39 -6.45 34.36
CA LEU A 93 10.74 -6.78 34.83
C LEU A 93 11.56 -7.50 33.75
N TRP A 94 10.91 -8.32 32.94
CA TRP A 94 11.53 -9.00 31.81
C TRP A 94 11.92 -8.03 30.70
N LEU A 95 11.05 -7.08 30.36
CA LEU A 95 11.31 -6.03 29.37
C LEU A 95 12.44 -5.09 29.80
N LYS A 96 12.57 -4.82 31.11
CA LYS A 96 13.73 -4.09 31.68
C LYS A 96 15.04 -4.87 31.59
N PHE A 97 14.97 -6.20 31.57
CA PHE A 97 16.14 -7.08 31.62
C PHE A 97 16.71 -7.44 30.23
N ILE A 98 15.90 -7.41 29.17
CA ILE A 98 16.29 -7.89 27.83
C ILE A 98 16.39 -6.76 26.81
N SER A 99 17.55 -6.66 26.13
CA SER A 99 17.86 -5.71 25.07
C SER A 99 17.34 -6.04 23.66
N GLU A 100 16.70 -7.19 23.47
CA GLU A 100 16.25 -7.66 22.16
C GLU A 100 14.87 -7.08 21.76
N ARG A 101 14.81 -6.35 20.63
CA ARG A 101 13.55 -6.00 19.94
C ARG A 101 13.02 -7.18 19.11
N GLY A 102 11.71 -7.43 19.21
CA GLY A 102 11.01 -8.41 18.36
C GLY A 102 9.58 -8.67 18.81
N ASN A 103 8.93 -9.70 18.24
CA ASN A 103 7.60 -10.19 18.65
C ASN A 103 7.60 -10.82 20.06
N LEU A 104 8.45 -10.37 20.98
CA LEU A 104 8.56 -10.85 22.36
C LEU A 104 7.25 -10.62 23.12
N ARG A 105 6.69 -9.42 23.02
CA ARG A 105 5.37 -9.08 23.57
C ARG A 105 4.32 -10.09 23.11
N THR A 106 4.20 -10.28 21.80
CA THR A 106 3.22 -11.20 21.21
C THR A 106 3.47 -12.65 21.61
N ALA A 107 4.73 -13.07 21.70
CA ALA A 107 5.10 -14.42 22.14
C ALA A 107 4.75 -14.67 23.62
N LEU A 108 4.93 -13.68 24.49
CA LEU A 108 4.59 -13.79 25.92
C LEU A 108 3.09 -13.66 26.17
N ILE A 109 2.38 -12.80 25.43
CA ILE A 109 0.91 -12.77 25.44
C ILE A 109 0.35 -14.11 24.95
N ASN A 110 0.96 -14.72 23.93
CA ASN A 110 0.58 -16.05 23.47
C ASN A 110 0.83 -17.12 24.54
N LEU A 111 1.95 -17.06 25.27
CA LEU A 111 2.22 -17.95 26.40
C LEU A 111 1.22 -17.76 27.54
N TRP A 112 0.90 -16.52 27.90
CA TRP A 112 -0.08 -16.21 28.94
C TRP A 112 -1.48 -16.70 28.54
N ASN A 113 -1.90 -16.49 27.29
CA ASN A 113 -3.17 -17.00 26.79
C ASN A 113 -3.23 -18.53 26.90
N HIS A 114 -2.12 -19.22 26.64
CA HIS A 114 -2.05 -20.66 26.85
C HIS A 114 -2.19 -21.03 28.33
N GLN A 115 -1.38 -20.41 29.20
CA GLN A 115 -1.38 -20.65 30.66
C GLN A 115 -2.75 -20.38 31.30
N ARG A 116 -3.42 -19.30 30.91
CA ARG A 116 -4.75 -18.92 31.41
C ARG A 116 -5.81 -19.98 31.13
N ILE A 117 -5.72 -20.66 29.99
CA ILE A 117 -6.71 -21.65 29.54
C ILE A 117 -6.35 -23.04 30.08
N THR A 118 -5.08 -23.41 30.11
CA THR A 118 -4.65 -24.75 30.59
C THR A 118 -4.57 -24.83 32.10
N GLU A 119 -4.15 -23.76 32.77
CA GLU A 119 -3.82 -23.73 34.19
C GLU A 119 -4.36 -22.44 34.86
N PRO A 120 -5.68 -22.23 34.86
CA PRO A 120 -6.31 -20.98 35.31
C PRO A 120 -6.08 -20.67 36.78
N LYS A 121 -5.93 -21.69 37.65
CA LYS A 121 -5.70 -21.54 39.09
C LYS A 121 -4.36 -20.88 39.42
N ASN A 122 -3.36 -21.07 38.55
CA ASN A 122 -2.00 -20.59 38.76
C ASN A 122 -1.69 -19.33 37.94
N THR A 123 -2.60 -18.93 37.04
CA THR A 123 -2.38 -17.87 36.06
C THR A 123 -3.24 -16.66 36.37
N ASN A 124 -2.63 -15.48 36.34
CA ASN A 124 -3.36 -14.23 36.49
C ASN A 124 -4.37 -14.07 35.34
N GLN A 125 -5.64 -13.85 35.65
CA GLN A 125 -6.73 -13.72 34.67
C GLN A 125 -6.75 -12.36 33.97
N ASN A 126 -6.09 -11.36 34.56
CA ASN A 126 -5.95 -10.04 33.96
C ASN A 126 -4.94 -10.09 32.82
N HIS A 127 -5.31 -9.46 31.71
CA HIS A 127 -4.46 -9.35 30.54
C HIS A 127 -3.13 -8.67 30.92
N PRO A 128 -1.95 -9.31 30.70
CA PRO A 128 -0.71 -8.83 31.29
C PRO A 128 -0.28 -7.42 30.83
N PRO A 129 -0.53 -7.01 29.58
CA PRO A 129 -0.40 -5.60 29.19
C PRO A 129 -1.48 -4.69 29.78
N GLY A 130 -1.15 -3.95 30.85
CA GLY A 130 -1.89 -2.79 31.35
C GLY A 130 -1.40 -1.45 30.77
N CYS A 131 -1.86 -0.33 31.34
CA CYS A 131 -1.49 1.02 30.90
C CYS A 131 0.03 1.29 31.08
N SER A 132 0.60 0.78 32.17
CA SER A 132 2.00 0.95 32.55
C SER A 132 2.98 0.32 31.56
N ILE A 133 2.65 -0.84 30.99
CA ILE A 133 3.46 -1.47 29.93
C ILE A 133 3.45 -0.64 28.67
N LYS A 134 2.31 -0.06 28.27
CA LYS A 134 2.24 0.79 27.07
C LYS A 134 3.11 2.04 27.21
N THR A 135 3.03 2.70 28.36
CA THR A 135 3.88 3.87 28.66
C THR A 135 5.36 3.50 28.77
N PHE A 136 5.66 2.34 29.38
CA PHE A 136 7.03 1.85 29.47
C PHE A 136 7.60 1.50 28.10
N GLU A 137 6.83 0.86 27.22
CA GLU A 137 7.24 0.55 25.83
C GLU A 137 7.55 1.82 25.02
N GLN A 138 6.73 2.87 25.16
CA GLN A 138 7.00 4.18 24.53
C GLN A 138 8.31 4.82 25.01
N ASN A 139 8.67 4.59 26.28
CA ASN A 139 9.91 5.11 26.86
C ASN A 139 11.12 4.19 26.64
N LEU A 140 10.91 2.87 26.52
CA LEU A 140 11.94 1.90 26.18
C LEU A 140 12.60 2.25 24.86
N ASP A 141 11.85 2.72 23.87
CA ASP A 141 12.42 3.12 22.59
C ASP A 141 13.44 4.26 22.75
N LYS A 142 13.16 5.22 23.64
CA LYS A 142 14.08 6.32 23.98
C LYS A 142 15.29 5.83 24.77
N ILE A 143 15.07 4.97 25.77
CA ILE A 143 16.14 4.38 26.60
C ILE A 143 17.08 3.52 25.75
N TYR A 144 16.56 2.74 24.80
CA TYR A 144 17.37 1.94 23.90
C TYR A 144 18.16 2.78 22.89
N HIS A 145 17.60 3.89 22.41
CA HIS A 145 18.37 4.85 21.61
C HIS A 145 19.56 5.40 22.41
N GLN A 146 19.35 5.80 23.66
CA GLN A 146 20.41 6.25 24.55
C GLN A 146 21.45 5.15 24.85
N ILE A 147 21.03 3.89 25.00
CA ILE A 147 21.93 2.75 25.20
C ILE A 147 22.74 2.46 23.93
N LYS A 148 22.15 2.58 22.73
CA LYS A 148 22.87 2.43 21.44
C LYS A 148 23.92 3.52 21.26
N GLU A 149 23.57 4.77 21.55
CA GLU A 149 24.49 5.91 21.53
C GLU A 149 25.67 5.70 22.49
N LYS A 150 25.39 5.25 23.72
CA LYS A 150 26.42 4.96 24.73
C LYS A 150 27.31 3.77 24.39
N ASN A 151 26.80 2.79 23.65
CA ASN A 151 27.54 1.57 23.29
C ASN A 151 28.24 1.67 21.93
N PHE A 152 28.26 2.85 21.28
CA PHE A 152 28.89 3.07 19.97
C PHE A 152 28.50 2.02 18.91
N VAL A 153 27.27 1.49 18.99
CA VAL A 153 26.78 0.51 18.02
C VAL A 153 26.47 1.27 16.73
N GLU A 154 27.15 0.91 15.62
CA GLU A 154 26.93 1.51 14.31
C GLU A 154 25.43 1.66 14.00
N THR A 155 25.02 2.90 13.77
CA THR A 155 23.62 3.35 13.71
C THR A 155 22.87 2.90 12.46
N ASP A 156 23.51 2.15 11.57
CA ASP A 156 22.99 1.88 10.22
C ASP A 156 21.91 0.77 10.19
N THR A 157 21.85 -0.05 11.23
CA THR A 157 20.81 -1.08 11.37
C THR A 157 19.49 -0.49 11.88
N ASN A 158 18.42 -0.69 11.10
CA ASN A 158 17.11 -0.02 11.19
C ASN A 158 17.13 1.50 10.90
N SER A 159 18.13 2.03 10.19
CA SER A 159 18.13 3.42 9.70
C SER A 159 17.71 3.50 8.22
N ILE A 160 17.79 4.68 7.61
CA ILE A 160 17.63 4.83 6.14
C ILE A 160 18.59 3.94 5.35
N GLN A 161 19.71 3.51 5.97
CA GLN A 161 20.70 2.62 5.37
C GLN A 161 20.39 1.13 5.57
N ASP A 162 19.37 0.75 6.34
CA ASP A 162 18.99 -0.66 6.53
C ASP A 162 18.48 -1.27 5.21
N GLY A 163 18.86 -2.53 4.98
CA GLY A 163 18.71 -3.21 3.69
C GLY A 163 19.96 -3.06 2.83
N TYR A 164 19.79 -3.11 1.51
CA TYR A 164 20.86 -2.93 0.53
C TYR A 164 20.50 -1.82 -0.46
N THR A 165 21.51 -1.05 -0.87
CA THR A 165 21.42 -0.08 -1.98
C THR A 165 21.38 -0.80 -3.33
N TYR A 166 21.09 -0.07 -4.41
CA TYR A 166 21.14 -0.62 -5.77
C TYR A 166 22.55 -1.16 -6.11
N GLN A 167 23.60 -0.46 -5.68
CA GLN A 167 24.98 -0.89 -5.89
C GLN A 167 25.35 -2.13 -5.07
N GLN A 168 24.99 -2.16 -3.79
CA GLN A 168 25.18 -3.35 -2.93
C GLN A 168 24.37 -4.55 -3.43
N TYR A 169 23.22 -4.30 -4.06
CA TYR A 169 22.41 -5.34 -4.69
C TYR A 169 23.14 -5.97 -5.88
N ILE A 170 23.77 -5.15 -6.73
CA ILE A 170 24.64 -5.63 -7.81
C ILE A 170 25.81 -6.43 -7.23
N GLU A 171 26.51 -5.90 -6.22
CA GLU A 171 27.65 -6.57 -5.60
C GLU A 171 27.26 -7.92 -4.98
N LEU A 172 26.09 -8.00 -4.37
CA LEU A 172 25.52 -9.25 -3.85
C LEU A 172 25.28 -10.28 -4.95
N TYR A 173 24.69 -9.87 -6.07
CA TYR A 173 24.45 -10.75 -7.22
C TYR A 173 25.76 -11.19 -7.89
N MET A 174 26.73 -10.27 -8.01
CA MET A 174 28.04 -10.53 -8.59
C MET A 174 28.88 -11.44 -7.69
N TYR A 175 28.79 -11.30 -6.37
CA TYR A 175 29.44 -12.19 -5.41
C TYR A 175 29.04 -13.64 -5.63
N TYR A 176 27.74 -13.91 -5.77
CA TYR A 176 27.26 -15.27 -6.04
C TYR A 176 27.66 -15.79 -7.42
N PHE A 177 27.66 -14.93 -8.44
CA PHE A 177 28.06 -15.34 -9.78
C PHE A 177 29.54 -15.69 -9.88
N LYS A 178 30.43 -14.88 -9.29
CA LYS A 178 31.90 -15.02 -9.39
C LYS A 178 32.50 -16.00 -8.37
N LYS A 179 31.71 -16.51 -7.42
CA LYS A 179 32.22 -17.37 -6.36
C LYS A 179 32.82 -18.67 -6.94
N ARG A 180 34.14 -18.81 -6.86
CA ARG A 180 34.86 -20.04 -7.28
C ARG A 180 34.55 -21.19 -6.32
N GLY A 181 34.44 -22.42 -6.85
CA GLY A 181 34.00 -23.58 -6.08
C GLY A 181 32.53 -23.55 -5.65
N ALA A 182 31.74 -22.63 -6.22
CA ALA A 182 30.30 -22.57 -6.01
C ALA A 182 29.61 -23.81 -6.61
N GLY A 183 28.96 -24.62 -5.78
CA GLY A 183 27.96 -25.59 -6.25
C GLY A 183 26.58 -24.96 -6.45
N GLN A 184 25.59 -25.77 -6.86
CA GLN A 184 24.16 -25.43 -6.99
C GLN A 184 23.63 -24.45 -5.94
N ALA A 185 24.02 -24.62 -4.67
CA ALA A 185 23.59 -23.77 -3.55
C ALA A 185 23.86 -22.26 -3.76
N THR A 186 24.90 -21.89 -4.50
CA THR A 186 25.28 -20.49 -4.73
C THR A 186 24.35 -19.82 -5.75
N TYR A 187 24.04 -20.52 -6.85
CA TYR A 187 23.04 -20.04 -7.82
C TYR A 187 21.64 -20.07 -7.21
N ARG A 188 21.33 -21.07 -6.37
CA ARG A 188 20.10 -21.13 -5.58
C ARG A 188 19.96 -19.93 -4.63
N ASP A 189 21.03 -19.56 -3.92
CA ASP A 189 21.02 -18.44 -2.98
C ASP A 189 20.89 -17.08 -3.70
N ARG A 190 21.37 -16.98 -4.94
CA ARG A 190 21.06 -15.87 -5.86
C ARG A 190 19.57 -15.84 -6.26
N MET A 191 18.83 -16.95 -6.15
CA MET A 191 17.39 -17.07 -6.45
C MET A 191 16.45 -16.91 -5.24
N ALA A 192 16.94 -16.55 -4.05
CA ALA A 192 16.33 -16.88 -2.75
C ALA A 192 14.86 -16.42 -2.46
N ILE A 193 14.09 -15.92 -3.43
CA ILE A 193 12.66 -15.65 -3.30
C ILE A 193 11.91 -16.20 -4.51
N ILE A 194 11.63 -17.51 -4.56
CA ILE A 194 10.56 -18.06 -5.42
C ILE A 194 9.85 -19.21 -4.72
N TYR A 195 8.53 -19.08 -4.65
CA TYR A 195 7.57 -20.17 -4.47
C TYR A 195 6.61 -20.10 -5.66
N HIS A 196 6.25 -21.26 -6.22
CA HIS A 196 5.22 -21.45 -7.26
C HIS A 196 5.16 -20.33 -8.31
N CYS A 197 6.04 -20.40 -9.31
CA CYS A 197 6.04 -19.46 -10.42
C CYS A 197 5.28 -19.99 -11.64
N SER A 198 4.45 -19.15 -12.26
CA SER A 198 3.85 -19.36 -13.57
C SER A 198 4.22 -18.22 -14.52
N MET A 199 3.98 -18.38 -15.82
CA MET A 199 4.25 -17.35 -16.82
C MET A 199 2.94 -16.74 -17.32
N LEU A 200 2.88 -15.41 -17.34
CA LEU A 200 1.79 -14.64 -17.91
C LEU A 200 2.36 -13.65 -18.93
N GLU A 201 1.77 -13.58 -20.12
CA GLU A 201 2.19 -12.64 -21.14
C GLU A 201 1.56 -11.27 -20.87
N PHE A 202 2.38 -10.23 -20.71
CA PHE A 202 1.87 -8.86 -20.61
C PHE A 202 1.78 -8.27 -22.01
N THR A 203 0.55 -8.03 -22.48
CA THR A 203 0.29 -7.41 -23.78
C THR A 203 0.46 -5.90 -23.74
N ASN A 204 0.83 -5.31 -24.89
CA ASN A 204 0.96 -3.87 -25.09
C ASN A 204 1.99 -3.20 -24.17
N GLU A 205 3.09 -3.88 -23.89
CA GLU A 205 4.12 -3.41 -22.95
C GLU A 205 5.22 -2.58 -23.60
N GLY A 206 5.45 -2.68 -24.92
CA GLY A 206 6.43 -1.83 -25.62
C GLY A 206 6.94 -2.44 -26.92
N ALA A 207 8.12 -1.97 -27.34
CA ALA A 207 8.73 -2.33 -28.63
C ALA A 207 9.37 -3.73 -28.64
N THR A 208 9.65 -4.33 -27.48
CA THR A 208 10.05 -5.74 -27.42
C THR A 208 8.84 -6.62 -27.70
N LYS A 209 8.99 -7.54 -28.66
CA LYS A 209 7.93 -8.40 -29.22
C LYS A 209 7.06 -9.07 -28.17
N ASP A 210 7.68 -9.59 -27.11
CA ASP A 210 7.02 -10.26 -25.99
C ASP A 210 7.46 -9.64 -24.66
N CYS A 211 6.54 -9.58 -23.68
CA CYS A 211 6.85 -9.22 -22.29
C CYS A 211 6.34 -10.31 -21.34
N PRO A 212 7.05 -11.46 -21.25
CA PRO A 212 6.62 -12.53 -20.37
C PRO A 212 6.92 -12.13 -18.92
N ALA A 213 5.87 -11.99 -18.12
CA ALA A 213 5.94 -11.78 -16.69
C ALA A 213 5.93 -13.12 -15.95
N MET A 214 6.88 -13.27 -15.04
CA MET A 214 6.87 -14.35 -14.07
C MET A 214 5.94 -13.99 -12.92
N VAL A 215 4.98 -14.85 -12.63
CA VAL A 215 3.95 -14.66 -11.61
C VAL A 215 4.30 -15.49 -10.38
N PHE A 216 4.40 -14.85 -9.23
CA PHE A 216 4.58 -15.48 -7.93
C PHE A 216 3.25 -15.51 -7.18
N GLN A 217 2.79 -16.69 -6.80
CA GLN A 217 1.56 -16.87 -6.05
C GLN A 217 1.83 -17.02 -4.56
N PHE A 218 1.08 -16.27 -3.74
CA PHE A 218 1.16 -16.32 -2.28
C PHE A 218 -0.22 -16.67 -1.72
N ALA A 219 -0.36 -17.87 -1.15
CA ALA A 219 -1.60 -18.29 -0.48
C ALA A 219 -1.68 -17.75 0.97
N SER A 220 -0.54 -17.56 1.64
CA SER A 220 -0.49 -17.08 3.02
C SER A 220 0.69 -16.15 3.25
N GLY A 221 0.49 -15.13 4.08
CA GLY A 221 1.51 -14.15 4.45
C GLY A 221 1.08 -13.37 5.69
N LYS A 222 2.04 -12.84 6.46
CA LYS A 222 1.74 -12.11 7.71
C LYS A 222 0.76 -10.94 7.54
N MET A 223 0.76 -10.33 6.36
CA MET A 223 -0.12 -9.20 6.01
C MET A 223 -1.41 -9.64 5.29
N ASN A 224 -1.55 -10.92 4.94
CA ASN A 224 -2.71 -11.43 4.20
C ASN A 224 -3.82 -11.84 5.16
N GLN A 225 -4.41 -10.86 5.86
CA GLN A 225 -5.46 -11.09 6.86
C GLN A 225 -6.72 -11.74 6.26
N SER A 226 -6.95 -11.57 4.95
CA SER A 226 -8.11 -12.10 4.24
C SER A 226 -7.93 -13.54 3.74
N LYS A 227 -6.78 -14.18 3.96
CA LYS A 227 -6.42 -15.53 3.46
C LYS A 227 -6.63 -15.72 1.95
N LYS A 228 -6.67 -14.63 1.17
CA LYS A 228 -6.87 -14.70 -0.28
C LYS A 228 -5.57 -14.95 -1.01
N THR A 229 -5.60 -15.72 -2.08
CA THR A 229 -4.47 -15.86 -2.99
C THR A 229 -4.07 -14.50 -3.54
N GLN A 230 -2.78 -14.18 -3.47
CA GLN A 230 -2.23 -12.94 -4.01
C GLN A 230 -1.12 -13.21 -5.02
N TYR A 231 -0.89 -12.30 -5.98
CA TYR A 231 0.03 -12.52 -7.12
C TYR A 231 1.06 -11.41 -7.29
N SER A 232 2.35 -11.67 -7.20
CA SER A 232 3.37 -10.67 -7.58
C SER A 232 3.94 -11.01 -8.96
N GLY A 233 4.47 -10.02 -9.67
CA GLY A 233 5.02 -10.19 -11.00
C GLY A 233 6.47 -9.71 -11.08
N ALA A 234 7.30 -10.39 -11.87
CA ALA A 234 8.61 -9.90 -12.28
C ALA A 234 8.80 -10.06 -13.80
N ILE A 235 9.30 -9.02 -14.45
CA ILE A 235 9.71 -9.04 -15.86
C ILE A 235 11.25 -9.09 -15.94
N ARG A 236 11.80 -9.12 -17.16
CA ARG A 236 13.26 -9.04 -17.35
C ARG A 236 13.73 -7.63 -16.98
N HIS A 237 14.77 -7.56 -16.16
CA HIS A 237 15.35 -6.30 -15.66
C HIS A 237 16.18 -5.61 -16.76
N LYS A 238 16.26 -4.27 -16.80
CA LYS A 238 17.11 -3.55 -17.80
C LYS A 238 18.58 -3.96 -17.69
N ASP A 239 19.11 -4.01 -16.47
CA ASP A 239 20.42 -4.58 -16.15
C ASP A 239 20.37 -6.12 -16.03
N VAL A 240 21.23 -6.83 -16.78
CA VAL A 240 21.34 -8.29 -16.77
C VAL A 240 21.71 -8.85 -15.39
N ARG A 241 22.47 -8.09 -14.59
CA ARG A 241 22.98 -8.52 -13.28
C ARG A 241 21.87 -8.70 -12.27
N LEU A 242 20.80 -7.91 -12.39
CA LEU A 242 19.65 -7.89 -11.50
C LEU A 242 18.43 -8.63 -12.08
N CYS A 243 18.58 -9.26 -13.24
CA CYS A 243 17.49 -9.94 -13.93
C CYS A 243 17.05 -11.20 -13.16
N THR A 244 15.89 -11.14 -12.50
CA THR A 244 15.32 -12.30 -11.78
C THR A 244 15.07 -13.48 -12.72
N ARG A 245 14.53 -13.23 -13.92
CA ARG A 245 14.30 -14.28 -14.92
C ARG A 245 15.61 -14.93 -15.39
N GLY A 246 16.62 -14.13 -15.69
CA GLY A 246 17.96 -14.60 -16.06
C GLY A 246 18.61 -15.41 -14.96
N SER A 247 18.50 -14.92 -13.73
CA SER A 247 18.98 -15.60 -12.54
C SER A 247 18.39 -17.02 -12.48
N ILE A 248 17.07 -17.18 -12.62
CA ILE A 248 16.41 -18.51 -12.57
C ILE A 248 16.85 -19.40 -13.72
N ALA A 249 16.98 -18.81 -14.91
CA ALA A 249 17.46 -19.52 -16.09
C ALA A 249 18.84 -20.14 -15.81
N PHE A 250 19.78 -19.36 -15.30
CA PHE A 250 21.11 -19.85 -14.95
C PHE A 250 21.12 -20.78 -13.75
N TYR A 251 20.18 -20.68 -12.81
CA TYR A 251 20.04 -21.66 -11.73
C TYR A 251 19.65 -23.04 -12.25
N PHE A 252 18.60 -23.13 -13.08
CA PHE A 252 18.20 -24.40 -13.66
C PHE A 252 19.24 -24.93 -14.64
N PHE A 253 19.87 -24.05 -15.42
CA PHE A 253 20.97 -24.42 -16.30
C PHE A 253 22.14 -25.01 -15.51
N TYR A 254 22.55 -24.36 -14.42
CA TYR A 254 23.61 -24.90 -13.57
C TYR A 254 23.24 -26.28 -13.01
N ARG A 255 22.01 -26.41 -12.51
CA ARG A 255 21.52 -27.65 -11.89
C ARG A 255 21.55 -28.83 -12.86
N PHE A 256 20.95 -28.66 -14.04
CA PHE A 256 20.73 -29.76 -14.98
C PHE A 256 21.90 -29.96 -15.96
N GLU A 257 22.57 -28.89 -16.38
CA GLU A 257 23.59 -28.95 -17.44
C GLU A 257 25.02 -28.89 -16.89
N VAL A 258 25.26 -28.25 -15.74
CA VAL A 258 26.61 -28.13 -15.15
C VAL A 258 26.86 -29.17 -14.07
N ASP A 259 25.94 -29.29 -13.12
CA ASP A 259 26.01 -30.29 -12.04
C ASP A 259 25.43 -31.65 -12.47
N GLN A 260 24.86 -31.73 -13.68
CA GLN A 260 24.31 -32.96 -14.26
C GLN A 260 23.28 -33.66 -13.35
N GLU A 261 22.55 -32.86 -12.55
CA GLU A 261 21.44 -33.38 -11.76
C GLU A 261 20.35 -33.88 -12.71
N SER A 262 19.77 -35.05 -12.39
CA SER A 262 18.68 -35.60 -13.20
C SER A 262 17.54 -34.60 -13.32
N PHE A 263 17.05 -34.44 -14.56
CA PHE A 263 15.88 -33.62 -14.80
C PHE A 263 14.69 -34.15 -13.98
N PRO A 264 13.86 -33.29 -13.38
CA PRO A 264 12.78 -33.74 -12.50
C PRO A 264 11.81 -34.66 -13.24
N ASP A 265 11.37 -35.72 -12.56
CA ASP A 265 10.29 -36.57 -13.05
C ASP A 265 8.97 -35.78 -13.03
N LEU A 266 8.46 -35.48 -14.22
CA LEU A 266 7.21 -34.74 -14.41
C LEU A 266 6.01 -35.67 -14.57
N SER A 267 6.14 -36.98 -14.30
CA SER A 267 5.02 -37.93 -14.38
C SER A 267 3.90 -37.62 -13.37
N SER A 268 4.24 -37.07 -12.21
CA SER A 268 3.31 -36.68 -11.15
C SER A 268 3.75 -35.40 -10.46
N ASN A 269 2.77 -34.52 -10.15
CA ASN A 269 3.03 -33.30 -9.39
C ASN A 269 3.66 -33.58 -8.02
N ALA A 270 3.38 -34.73 -7.39
CA ALA A 270 3.98 -35.07 -6.10
C ALA A 270 5.51 -35.22 -6.15
N ASN A 271 6.06 -35.63 -7.30
CA ASN A 271 7.46 -36.01 -7.44
C ASN A 271 8.42 -34.81 -7.53
N TRP A 272 7.91 -33.59 -7.72
CA TRP A 272 8.77 -32.40 -7.92
C TRP A 272 8.37 -31.17 -7.10
N TYR A 273 7.29 -31.22 -6.31
CA TYR A 273 6.77 -30.08 -5.54
C TYR A 273 7.57 -29.73 -4.28
N ASP A 274 8.35 -30.67 -3.68
CA ASP A 274 8.91 -30.49 -2.33
C ASP A 274 10.39 -30.07 -2.27
N ILE A 275 10.92 -29.52 -3.38
CA ILE A 275 12.30 -29.03 -3.46
C ILE A 275 12.42 -27.68 -2.74
N LYS A 276 13.04 -27.65 -1.55
CA LYS A 276 13.11 -26.48 -0.64
C LYS A 276 14.43 -25.68 -0.76
N ASN A 277 14.35 -24.36 -0.52
CA ASN A 277 15.45 -23.38 -0.58
C ASN A 277 15.92 -22.88 0.82
N ALA A 278 17.23 -22.58 0.96
CA ALA A 278 17.90 -21.81 2.05
C ALA A 278 19.31 -21.38 1.54
N SER A 279 20.02 -20.29 1.95
CA SER A 279 19.99 -19.35 3.11
C SER A 279 20.71 -18.00 2.80
N ILE A 280 19.99 -16.87 2.86
CA ILE A 280 20.47 -15.48 2.54
C ILE A 280 21.53 -14.90 3.50
N HIS A 281 21.58 -15.34 4.77
CA HIS A 281 22.36 -14.66 5.82
C HIS A 281 23.88 -14.62 5.58
N ARG A 282 24.45 -15.64 4.92
CA ARG A 282 25.90 -15.77 4.72
C ARG A 282 26.43 -14.73 3.71
N ALA A 283 25.59 -14.36 2.76
CA ALA A 283 25.89 -13.42 1.69
C ALA A 283 25.98 -11.98 2.20
N PHE A 284 25.00 -11.58 3.01
CA PHE A 284 24.91 -10.22 3.53
C PHE A 284 26.19 -9.87 4.30
N LYS A 285 26.65 -10.78 5.18
CA LYS A 285 27.93 -10.62 5.89
C LYS A 285 29.14 -10.48 4.95
N LYS A 286 29.16 -11.19 3.83
CA LYS A 286 30.30 -11.19 2.89
C LYS A 286 30.36 -9.93 2.01
N VAL A 287 29.21 -9.33 1.74
CA VAL A 287 29.07 -8.09 0.94
C VAL A 287 29.04 -6.85 1.84
N GLY A 288 29.16 -7.02 3.16
CA GLY A 288 29.09 -5.91 4.11
C GLY A 288 27.69 -5.32 4.28
N ILE A 289 26.63 -6.07 3.93
CA ILE A 289 25.25 -5.65 4.14
C ILE A 289 24.86 -5.95 5.60
N ASN A 290 24.72 -4.88 6.39
CA ASN A 290 24.25 -4.94 7.76
C ASN A 290 22.72 -4.76 7.79
N SER A 291 21.97 -5.88 7.92
CA SER A 291 20.51 -5.79 8.10
C SER A 291 20.01 -6.64 9.26
N SER A 292 19.11 -6.06 10.05
CA SER A 292 18.41 -6.71 11.17
C SER A 292 17.30 -7.67 10.68
N HIS A 293 16.94 -7.59 9.40
CA HIS A 293 15.77 -8.21 8.79
C HIS A 293 16.10 -8.86 7.44
N THR A 294 16.65 -10.07 7.44
CA THR A 294 17.09 -10.76 6.21
C THR A 294 15.97 -11.22 5.27
N THR A 295 14.85 -11.73 5.80
CA THR A 295 13.70 -12.16 4.98
C THR A 295 12.85 -10.97 4.47
N PRO A 296 12.65 -9.89 5.25
CA PRO A 296 11.97 -8.68 4.77
C PRO A 296 12.85 -7.68 4.02
N ALA A 297 14.18 -7.82 4.00
CA ALA A 297 15.10 -6.85 3.39
C ALA A 297 14.68 -6.44 1.97
N GLY A 298 14.24 -7.41 1.16
CA GLY A 298 13.75 -7.14 -0.20
C GLY A 298 12.50 -6.26 -0.28
N ARG A 299 11.66 -6.19 0.77
CA ARG A 299 10.51 -5.26 0.82
C ARG A 299 10.97 -3.81 1.02
N GLY A 300 11.92 -3.59 1.93
CA GLY A 300 12.47 -2.26 2.20
C GLY A 300 13.29 -1.74 1.03
N SER A 301 14.26 -2.54 0.59
CA SER A 301 15.10 -2.22 -0.57
C SER A 301 14.29 -2.08 -1.86
N GLY A 302 13.29 -2.95 -2.09
CA GLY A 302 12.43 -2.85 -3.26
C GLY A 302 11.62 -1.56 -3.33
N ALA A 303 11.07 -1.09 -2.19
CA ALA A 303 10.37 0.20 -2.14
C ALA A 303 11.31 1.38 -2.38
N ARG A 304 12.52 1.37 -1.80
CA ARG A 304 13.50 2.44 -2.00
C ARG A 304 13.99 2.50 -3.45
N ILE A 305 14.24 1.35 -4.08
CA ILE A 305 14.60 1.28 -5.50
C ILE A 305 13.46 1.82 -6.37
N ALA A 306 12.22 1.46 -6.06
CA ALA A 306 11.06 1.97 -6.79
C ALA A 306 10.93 3.50 -6.67
N GLU A 307 11.12 4.05 -5.47
CA GLU A 307 11.10 5.49 -5.21
C GLU A 307 12.21 6.22 -5.97
N LEU A 308 13.45 5.72 -5.89
CA LEU A 308 14.60 6.28 -6.63
C LEU A 308 14.41 6.22 -8.15
N ASN A 309 13.70 5.22 -8.66
CA ASN A 309 13.37 5.10 -10.08
C ASN A 309 12.12 5.91 -10.48
N GLY A 310 11.60 6.78 -9.61
CA GLY A 310 10.48 7.69 -9.90
C GLY A 310 9.08 7.13 -9.64
N GLY A 311 8.97 6.02 -8.91
CA GLY A 311 7.68 5.46 -8.51
C GLY A 311 6.96 6.33 -7.49
N SER A 312 5.69 6.64 -7.74
CA SER A 312 4.87 7.36 -6.77
C SER A 312 4.59 6.50 -5.54
N LEU A 313 4.37 7.15 -4.41
CA LEU A 313 4.06 6.48 -3.14
C LEU A 313 2.85 5.55 -3.25
N ASP A 314 1.83 5.91 -4.05
CA ASP A 314 0.65 5.08 -4.26
C ASP A 314 0.97 3.81 -5.06
N GLN A 315 1.83 3.91 -6.07
CA GLN A 315 2.28 2.73 -6.82
C GLN A 315 3.12 1.80 -5.95
N ILE A 316 3.99 2.36 -5.11
CA ILE A 316 4.82 1.62 -4.13
C ILE A 316 3.93 0.93 -3.09
N ARG A 317 2.93 1.63 -2.55
CA ARG A 317 1.92 1.08 -1.62
C ARG A 317 1.16 -0.09 -2.20
N ARG A 318 0.68 0.06 -3.44
CA ARG A 318 -0.04 -0.99 -4.17
C ARG A 318 0.86 -2.19 -4.45
N MET A 319 2.08 -1.97 -4.92
CA MET A 319 3.04 -3.05 -5.19
C MET A 319 3.45 -3.80 -3.91
N GLY A 320 3.73 -3.07 -2.83
CA GLY A 320 4.08 -3.63 -1.52
C GLY A 320 2.88 -4.19 -0.74
N ARG A 321 1.66 -3.91 -1.22
CA ARG A 321 0.37 -4.26 -0.59
C ARG A 321 0.26 -3.77 0.84
N TRP A 322 0.68 -2.53 1.05
CA TRP A 322 0.57 -1.90 2.35
C TRP A 322 -0.86 -1.41 2.63
N ASP A 323 -1.65 -1.14 1.59
CA ASP A 323 -3.04 -0.67 1.68
C ASP A 323 -3.99 -1.64 0.96
N SER A 324 -4.48 -2.69 1.63
CA SER A 324 -5.37 -3.68 1.01
C SER A 324 -6.85 -3.26 1.05
N GLY A 325 -7.24 -2.35 0.16
CA GLY A 325 -8.65 -1.97 -0.05
C GLY A 325 -9.49 -3.08 -0.71
N SER A 326 -10.81 -2.99 -0.58
CA SER A 326 -11.74 -3.94 -1.22
C SER A 326 -11.63 -3.93 -2.75
N LEU A 327 -11.36 -2.77 -3.35
CA LEU A 327 -11.16 -2.59 -4.79
C LEU A 327 -9.98 -3.43 -5.31
N GLU A 328 -8.81 -3.27 -4.71
CA GLU A 328 -7.60 -3.99 -5.11
C GLU A 328 -7.73 -5.51 -4.90
N SER A 329 -8.44 -5.90 -3.85
CA SER A 329 -8.67 -7.32 -3.56
C SER A 329 -9.69 -8.00 -4.48
N ARG A 330 -10.66 -7.28 -5.06
CA ARG A 330 -11.82 -7.90 -5.75
C ARG A 330 -11.87 -7.63 -7.25
N TYR A 331 -11.39 -6.47 -7.71
CA TYR A 331 -11.69 -6.00 -9.07
C TYR A 331 -10.46 -5.67 -9.91
N LEU A 332 -9.26 -5.55 -9.31
CA LEU A 332 -8.04 -5.22 -10.06
C LEU A 332 -7.25 -6.46 -10.45
N THR A 333 -6.50 -6.36 -11.55
CA THR A 333 -5.71 -7.44 -12.18
C THR A 333 -4.53 -7.97 -11.35
N HIS A 334 -4.46 -7.66 -10.06
CA HIS A 334 -3.42 -8.02 -9.08
C HIS A 334 -1.97 -7.62 -9.41
N PHE A 335 -1.66 -7.19 -10.63
CA PHE A 335 -0.34 -6.75 -11.08
C PHE A 335 -0.29 -5.24 -11.26
N ASN A 336 0.54 -4.58 -10.44
CA ASN A 336 0.88 -3.19 -10.67
C ASN A 336 1.97 -3.09 -11.76
N ARG A 337 1.56 -3.11 -13.04
CA ARG A 337 2.50 -3.17 -14.17
C ARG A 337 3.44 -1.95 -14.21
N GLU A 338 2.96 -0.78 -13.83
CA GLU A 338 3.78 0.43 -13.73
C GLU A 338 4.88 0.28 -12.69
N ALA A 339 4.54 -0.10 -11.45
CA ALA A 339 5.54 -0.33 -10.42
C ALA A 339 6.50 -1.48 -10.78
N ILE A 340 6.03 -2.53 -11.47
CA ILE A 340 6.86 -3.62 -11.97
C ILE A 340 7.91 -3.09 -12.96
N ARG A 341 7.53 -2.22 -13.91
CA ARG A 341 8.48 -1.59 -14.84
C ARG A 341 9.50 -0.73 -14.10
N ILE A 342 9.04 0.13 -13.20
CA ILE A 342 9.88 1.03 -12.40
C ILE A 342 10.91 0.24 -11.58
N CYS A 343 10.50 -0.86 -10.93
CA CYS A 343 11.42 -1.73 -10.19
C CYS A 343 12.45 -2.46 -11.05
N ASN A 344 12.19 -2.57 -12.36
CA ASN A 344 13.09 -3.20 -13.32
C ASN A 344 13.95 -2.18 -14.08
N SER A 345 14.01 -0.93 -13.59
CA SER A 345 14.71 0.21 -14.21
C SER A 345 14.22 0.51 -15.63
N LEU A 346 12.92 0.35 -15.85
CA LEU A 346 12.23 0.65 -17.12
C LEU A 346 11.24 1.81 -16.91
N PRO A 347 10.91 2.57 -17.98
CA PRO A 347 9.91 3.62 -17.90
C PRO A 347 8.57 3.12 -17.32
N GLY A 348 8.00 3.84 -16.36
CA GLY A 348 6.74 3.48 -15.71
C GLY A 348 5.53 3.50 -16.66
N ARG A 349 5.59 4.31 -17.73
CA ARG A 349 4.51 4.42 -18.73
C ARG A 349 4.22 3.09 -19.45
N LYS A 350 2.96 2.91 -19.87
CA LYS A 350 2.58 1.82 -20.77
C LYS A 350 3.37 1.94 -22.08
N GLY A 351 3.82 0.81 -22.64
CA GLY A 351 4.67 0.82 -23.83
C GLY A 351 6.16 1.04 -23.55
N GLY A 352 6.56 1.24 -22.29
CA GLY A 352 7.95 1.50 -21.89
C GLY A 352 8.86 0.27 -21.83
N PHE A 353 8.34 -0.94 -22.03
CA PHE A 353 9.14 -2.17 -22.00
C PHE A 353 9.97 -2.32 -23.27
N TRP A 354 11.28 -2.16 -23.12
CA TRP A 354 12.24 -2.47 -24.16
C TRP A 354 13.55 -2.95 -23.58
N LEU A 355 14.06 -4.04 -24.15
CA LEU A 355 15.35 -4.61 -23.78
C LEU A 355 16.21 -4.76 -25.02
N ARG A 356 17.30 -3.98 -25.07
CA ARG A 356 18.32 -4.06 -26.11
C ARG A 356 18.81 -5.48 -26.35
N ARG A 357 19.03 -6.24 -25.28
CA ARG A 357 19.52 -7.63 -25.33
C ARG A 357 18.48 -8.67 -25.77
N ASP A 358 17.22 -8.27 -25.97
CA ASP A 358 16.14 -9.17 -26.41
C ASP A 358 15.79 -9.00 -27.90
N ALA A 359 16.50 -8.13 -28.61
CA ALA A 359 16.12 -7.70 -29.95
C ALA A 359 16.49 -8.71 -31.06
N LEU A 360 17.55 -9.51 -30.85
CA LEU A 360 17.91 -10.60 -31.75
C LEU A 360 17.35 -11.93 -31.24
N GLU A 361 16.61 -12.64 -32.10
CA GLU A 361 16.09 -13.97 -31.81
C GLU A 361 17.21 -15.01 -31.85
N SER A 362 17.23 -15.91 -30.86
CA SER A 362 18.21 -17.00 -30.80
C SER A 362 17.84 -18.13 -31.78
N PRO A 363 18.80 -18.68 -32.55
CA PRO A 363 18.55 -19.83 -33.43
C PRO A 363 17.91 -21.02 -32.70
N LEU A 364 16.96 -21.70 -33.34
CA LEU A 364 16.20 -22.79 -32.72
C LEU A 364 17.12 -23.98 -32.39
N GLU A 365 18.10 -24.25 -33.24
CA GLU A 365 19.09 -25.32 -33.10
C GLU A 365 19.96 -25.12 -31.85
N LEU A 366 20.26 -23.86 -31.51
CA LEU A 366 20.97 -23.53 -30.27
C LEU A 366 20.04 -23.64 -29.06
N GLN A 367 18.77 -23.25 -29.19
CA GLN A 367 17.80 -23.39 -28.11
C GLN A 367 17.59 -24.85 -27.72
N GLN A 368 17.49 -25.77 -28.69
CA GLN A 368 17.30 -27.21 -28.44
C GLN A 368 18.49 -27.86 -27.72
N GLN A 369 19.69 -27.27 -27.79
CA GLN A 369 20.86 -27.72 -27.03
C GLN A 369 20.80 -27.37 -25.54
N ILE A 370 19.86 -26.51 -25.12
CA ILE A 370 19.66 -26.11 -23.73
C ILE A 370 18.46 -26.87 -23.18
N PHE A 371 18.60 -27.66 -22.11
CA PHE A 371 17.53 -28.51 -21.57
C PHE A 371 16.95 -29.51 -22.60
N PRO A 372 17.76 -30.37 -23.24
CA PRO A 372 17.26 -31.32 -24.24
C PRO A 372 16.23 -32.30 -23.64
N ALA A 373 16.32 -32.61 -22.35
CA ALA A 373 15.38 -33.48 -21.64
C ALA A 373 13.92 -32.98 -21.65
N VAL A 374 13.68 -31.69 -21.89
CA VAL A 374 12.32 -31.10 -21.98
C VAL A 374 11.53 -31.73 -23.11
N GLU A 375 12.17 -32.14 -24.21
CA GLU A 375 11.48 -32.71 -25.38
C GLU A 375 10.83 -34.07 -25.08
N MET A 376 11.26 -34.75 -24.02
CA MET A 376 10.70 -36.03 -23.59
C MET A 376 9.33 -35.88 -22.90
N TRP A 377 8.94 -34.66 -22.53
CA TRP A 377 7.75 -34.37 -21.75
C TRP A 377 6.79 -33.49 -22.57
N VAL A 378 5.69 -34.08 -23.06
CA VAL A 378 4.76 -33.37 -23.97
C VAL A 378 3.41 -33.05 -23.32
N LYS A 379 3.01 -33.80 -22.27
CA LYS A 379 1.64 -33.77 -21.72
C LYS A 379 1.51 -33.44 -20.23
N SER A 380 2.61 -33.41 -19.47
CA SER A 380 2.59 -33.14 -18.03
C SER A 380 3.34 -31.86 -17.67
N ALA A 381 2.94 -31.20 -16.58
CA ALA A 381 3.54 -29.95 -16.11
C ALA A 381 3.69 -28.85 -17.21
N VAL A 382 2.68 -28.70 -18.08
CA VAL A 382 2.69 -27.82 -19.27
C VAL A 382 3.19 -26.39 -18.97
N ALA A 383 2.80 -25.81 -17.84
CA ALA A 383 3.24 -24.47 -17.45
C ALA A 383 4.75 -24.41 -17.14
N PHE A 384 5.30 -25.46 -16.53
CA PHE A 384 6.73 -25.60 -16.24
C PHE A 384 7.53 -25.83 -17.53
N LEU A 385 7.05 -26.68 -18.44
CA LEU A 385 7.70 -26.89 -19.74
C LEU A 385 7.74 -25.61 -20.57
N LYS A 386 6.62 -24.87 -20.64
CA LYS A 386 6.58 -23.54 -21.28
C LYS A 386 7.57 -22.57 -20.66
N LEU A 387 7.76 -22.61 -19.34
CA LEU A 387 8.79 -21.82 -18.66
C LEU A 387 10.18 -22.25 -19.14
N MET A 388 10.52 -23.54 -19.08
CA MET A 388 11.83 -24.06 -19.48
C MET A 388 12.19 -23.68 -20.92
N LEU A 389 11.24 -23.82 -21.85
CA LEU A 389 11.41 -23.41 -23.24
C LEU A 389 11.70 -21.90 -23.36
N LYS A 390 10.94 -21.05 -22.64
CA LYS A 390 11.19 -19.59 -22.60
C LYS A 390 12.55 -19.23 -21.96
N LEU A 391 13.08 -20.07 -21.07
CA LEU A 391 14.38 -19.84 -20.43
C LEU A 391 15.57 -20.13 -21.37
N ARG A 392 15.43 -21.02 -22.37
CA ARG A 392 16.48 -21.32 -23.37
C ARG A 392 17.00 -20.05 -24.04
N LYS A 393 16.07 -19.25 -24.60
CA LYS A 393 16.36 -17.95 -25.21
C LYS A 393 17.09 -17.01 -24.24
N ILE A 394 16.65 -16.93 -22.99
CA ILE A 394 17.26 -16.06 -21.98
C ILE A 394 18.69 -16.50 -21.65
N ILE A 395 18.93 -17.80 -21.53
CA ILE A 395 20.28 -18.34 -21.27
C ILE A 395 21.22 -17.95 -22.39
N LEU A 396 20.83 -18.16 -23.64
CA LEU A 396 21.67 -17.84 -24.80
C LEU A 396 21.97 -16.34 -24.90
N GLN A 397 20.95 -15.49 -24.80
CA GLN A 397 21.11 -14.04 -24.90
C GLN A 397 21.91 -13.44 -23.73
N GLU A 398 21.63 -13.88 -22.49
CA GLU A 398 22.29 -13.31 -21.32
C GLU A 398 23.67 -13.91 -21.08
N ALA A 399 23.97 -15.12 -21.57
CA ALA A 399 25.29 -15.74 -21.47
C ALA A 399 26.36 -14.87 -22.11
N ILE A 400 26.06 -14.24 -23.25
CA ILE A 400 26.95 -13.31 -23.95
C ILE A 400 27.41 -12.19 -23.01
N LEU A 401 26.47 -11.52 -22.34
CA LEU A 401 26.76 -10.44 -21.39
C LEU A 401 27.47 -10.94 -20.13
N TRP A 402 27.13 -12.12 -19.64
CA TRP A 402 27.77 -12.70 -18.47
C TRP A 402 29.20 -13.18 -18.75
N ARG A 403 29.49 -13.68 -19.96
CA ARG A 403 30.85 -14.06 -20.40
C ARG A 403 31.79 -12.88 -20.41
N GLN A 404 31.32 -11.69 -20.79
CA GLN A 404 32.11 -10.46 -20.71
C GLN A 404 32.50 -10.10 -19.27
N LEU A 405 31.71 -10.53 -18.27
CA LEU A 405 31.96 -10.23 -16.85
C LEU A 405 32.82 -11.28 -16.13
N ASP A 406 32.73 -12.56 -16.54
CA ASP A 406 33.53 -13.68 -16.02
C ASP A 406 33.49 -14.87 -17.00
N SER A 407 34.37 -14.85 -18.01
CA SER A 407 34.51 -15.94 -19.00
C SER A 407 34.90 -17.29 -18.39
N GLU A 408 35.60 -17.25 -17.25
CA GLU A 408 36.13 -18.44 -16.56
C GLU A 408 35.08 -19.22 -15.76
N ASN A 409 33.84 -18.72 -15.73
CA ASN A 409 32.75 -19.37 -15.02
C ASN A 409 32.47 -20.79 -15.57
N ARG A 410 32.17 -21.75 -14.69
CA ARG A 410 31.88 -23.14 -15.06
C ARG A 410 30.72 -23.27 -16.05
N ILE A 411 29.74 -22.36 -16.00
CA ILE A 411 28.60 -22.34 -16.93
C ILE A 411 29.07 -22.29 -18.38
N PHE A 412 30.13 -21.54 -18.67
CA PHE A 412 30.62 -21.33 -20.04
C PHE A 412 31.51 -22.46 -20.56
N LYS A 413 31.80 -23.46 -19.71
CA LYS A 413 32.49 -24.69 -20.11
C LYS A 413 31.54 -25.73 -20.73
N VAL A 414 30.23 -25.51 -20.68
CA VAL A 414 29.24 -26.39 -21.32
C VAL A 414 29.41 -26.31 -22.85
N PRO A 415 29.38 -27.45 -23.59
CA PRO A 415 29.71 -27.49 -25.02
C PRO A 415 28.95 -26.50 -25.91
N VAL A 416 27.69 -26.21 -25.58
CA VAL A 416 26.84 -25.26 -26.33
C VAL A 416 27.51 -23.88 -26.51
N PHE A 417 28.28 -23.41 -25.52
CA PHE A 417 28.94 -22.10 -25.57
C PHE A 417 30.27 -22.10 -26.34
N SER A 418 30.79 -23.28 -26.67
CA SER A 418 31.97 -23.45 -27.52
C SER A 418 31.60 -23.71 -29.00
N ASN A 419 30.32 -23.97 -29.28
CA ASN A 419 29.79 -24.22 -30.62
C ASN A 419 30.02 -23.02 -31.56
N ALA A 420 30.40 -23.28 -32.81
CA ALA A 420 30.58 -22.26 -33.84
C ALA A 420 29.31 -21.43 -34.08
N ALA A 421 28.13 -22.06 -34.07
CA ALA A 421 26.85 -21.36 -34.20
C ALA A 421 26.59 -20.40 -33.03
N PHE A 422 26.98 -20.77 -31.80
CA PHE A 422 26.86 -19.88 -30.65
C PHE A 422 27.84 -18.71 -30.75
N LYS A 423 29.08 -18.96 -31.17
CA LYS A 423 30.08 -17.88 -31.37
C LYS A 423 29.63 -16.88 -32.43
N GLN A 424 29.06 -17.36 -33.54
CA GLN A 424 28.48 -16.48 -34.56
C GLN A 424 27.33 -15.66 -33.98
N PHE A 425 26.39 -16.32 -33.28
CA PHE A 425 25.29 -15.64 -32.62
C PHE A 425 25.78 -14.59 -31.59
N GLU A 426 26.82 -14.89 -30.83
CA GLU A 426 27.46 -13.97 -29.88
C GLU A 426 28.00 -12.73 -30.59
N THR A 427 28.72 -12.89 -31.70
CA THR A 427 29.20 -11.78 -32.54
C THR A 427 28.05 -10.94 -33.08
N ASP A 428 27.06 -11.57 -33.72
CA ASP A 428 25.93 -10.88 -34.34
C ASP A 428 25.09 -10.12 -33.29
N HIS A 429 24.88 -10.72 -32.12
CA HIS A 429 24.12 -10.12 -31.04
C HIS A 429 24.81 -8.88 -30.46
N LEU A 430 26.14 -8.94 -30.27
CA LEU A 430 26.92 -7.79 -29.81
C LEU A 430 26.92 -6.64 -30.82
N VAL A 431 27.16 -6.95 -32.10
CA VAL A 431 27.09 -5.96 -33.19
C VAL A 431 25.70 -5.32 -33.25
N TYR A 432 24.64 -6.12 -33.16
CA TYR A 432 23.27 -5.62 -33.15
C TYR A 432 22.99 -4.73 -31.94
N MET A 433 23.44 -5.13 -30.75
CA MET A 433 23.29 -4.33 -29.53
C MET A 433 24.00 -2.98 -29.61
N GLU A 434 25.17 -2.92 -30.25
CA GLU A 434 25.89 -1.67 -30.49
C GLU A 434 25.18 -0.81 -31.54
N ALA A 435 24.72 -1.43 -32.63
CA ALA A 435 24.03 -0.75 -33.72
C ALA A 435 22.61 -0.27 -33.37
N THR A 436 21.99 -0.81 -32.30
CA THR A 436 20.62 -0.49 -31.90
C THR A 436 20.60 0.44 -30.68
N PRO A 437 20.59 1.78 -30.87
CA PRO A 437 20.29 2.70 -29.79
C PRO A 437 18.87 2.47 -29.26
N THR A 438 18.56 3.01 -28.08
CA THR A 438 17.18 3.08 -27.57
C THR A 438 16.29 3.59 -28.70
N THR A 439 15.26 2.84 -29.07
CA THR A 439 14.45 3.12 -30.27
C THR A 439 14.07 4.61 -30.32
N SER A 440 14.28 5.28 -31.46
CA SER A 440 14.01 6.72 -31.62
C SER A 440 12.60 7.08 -31.16
N THR A 441 11.64 6.15 -31.32
CA THR A 441 10.27 6.24 -30.81
C THR A 441 10.19 6.35 -29.28
N MET A 442 11.03 5.61 -28.54
CA MET A 442 11.09 5.69 -27.08
C MET A 442 11.76 6.97 -26.59
N VAL A 443 12.82 7.42 -27.28
CA VAL A 443 13.47 8.70 -27.01
C VAL A 443 12.48 9.85 -27.24
N LEU A 444 11.80 9.85 -28.40
CA LEU A 444 10.77 10.84 -28.72
C LEU A 444 9.64 10.85 -27.67
N GLN A 445 9.17 9.68 -27.23
CA GLN A 445 8.15 9.57 -26.17
C GLN A 445 8.66 9.96 -24.78
N GLU A 446 9.96 9.85 -24.49
CA GLU A 446 10.57 10.37 -23.25
C GLU A 446 10.72 11.89 -23.29
N THR A 447 11.05 12.44 -24.46
CA THR A 447 11.26 13.88 -24.61
C THR A 447 9.96 14.65 -24.83
N LEU A 448 8.91 14.04 -25.41
CA LEU A 448 7.67 14.74 -25.75
C LEU A 448 6.99 15.42 -24.55
N PRO A 449 6.82 14.77 -23.38
CA PRO A 449 6.19 15.40 -22.23
C PRO A 449 7.01 16.58 -21.68
N VAL A 450 8.34 16.48 -21.74
CA VAL A 450 9.25 17.58 -21.34
C VAL A 450 9.10 18.73 -22.34
N ILE A 451 9.04 18.43 -23.63
CA ILE A 451 8.81 19.41 -24.69
C ILE A 451 7.44 20.07 -24.54
N GLU A 452 6.38 19.29 -24.29
CA GLU A 452 5.01 19.76 -24.06
C GLU A 452 4.91 20.67 -22.83
N GLN A 453 5.58 20.29 -21.74
CA GLN A 453 5.68 21.14 -20.56
C GLN A 453 6.38 22.46 -20.88
N ARG A 454 7.52 22.42 -21.59
CA ARG A 454 8.24 23.65 -21.98
C ARG A 454 7.41 24.52 -22.93
N PHE A 455 6.71 23.93 -23.89
CA PHE A 455 5.79 24.67 -24.76
C PHE A 455 4.66 25.30 -23.96
N SER A 456 4.09 24.59 -22.98
CA SER A 456 3.02 25.12 -22.13
C SER A 456 3.50 26.29 -21.25
N GLU A 457 4.72 26.18 -20.69
CA GLU A 457 5.37 27.26 -19.93
C GLU A 457 5.59 28.50 -20.80
N VAL A 458 6.15 28.34 -22.00
CA VAL A 458 6.37 29.43 -22.97
C VAL A 458 5.05 30.06 -23.42
N LEU A 459 4.03 29.26 -23.72
CA LEU A 459 2.71 29.76 -24.10
C LEU A 459 2.05 30.55 -22.96
N SER A 460 2.20 30.09 -21.72
CA SER A 460 1.72 30.81 -20.54
C SER A 460 2.44 32.15 -20.40
N GLU A 461 3.77 32.17 -20.53
CA GLU A 461 4.58 33.39 -20.42
C GLU A 461 4.22 34.42 -21.50
N VAL A 462 4.10 33.97 -22.75
CA VAL A 462 3.66 34.81 -23.88
C VAL A 462 2.26 35.38 -23.63
N LYS A 463 1.32 34.56 -23.14
CA LYS A 463 -0.04 35.01 -22.80
C LYS A 463 -0.02 36.09 -21.72
N THR A 464 0.78 35.93 -20.66
CA THR A 464 0.94 36.95 -19.62
C THR A 464 1.55 38.24 -20.16
N ASN A 465 2.55 38.16 -21.03
CA ASN A 465 3.19 39.33 -21.64
C ASN A 465 2.25 40.10 -22.56
N ILE A 466 1.45 39.39 -23.37
CA ILE A 466 0.41 39.99 -24.22
C ILE A 466 -0.64 40.68 -23.34
N GLN A 467 -1.12 40.01 -22.28
CA GLN A 467 -2.12 40.60 -21.38
C GLN A 467 -1.59 41.85 -20.65
N ALA A 468 -0.33 41.82 -20.20
CA ALA A 468 0.31 42.98 -19.57
C ALA A 468 0.46 44.15 -20.56
N THR A 469 0.82 43.86 -21.81
CA THR A 469 0.94 44.87 -22.87
C THR A 469 -0.41 45.48 -23.24
N LEU A 470 -1.46 44.64 -23.33
CA LEU A 470 -2.83 45.10 -23.56
C LEU A 470 -3.31 45.99 -22.42
N ASN A 471 -3.12 45.58 -21.17
CA ASN A 471 -3.50 46.37 -19.99
C ASN A 471 -2.80 47.73 -19.97
N LYS A 472 -1.50 47.78 -20.33
CA LYS A 472 -0.73 49.03 -20.43
C LYS A 472 -1.21 49.94 -21.57
N ARG A 473 -1.64 49.37 -22.71
CA ARG A 473 -2.25 50.14 -23.80
C ARG A 473 -3.64 50.66 -23.42
N THR A 474 -4.45 49.87 -22.73
CA THR A 474 -5.77 50.30 -22.24
C THR A 474 -5.65 51.40 -21.19
N SER A 475 -4.67 51.33 -20.28
CA SER A 475 -4.42 52.41 -19.31
C SER A 475 -3.92 53.69 -19.99
N ASN A 476 -3.05 53.58 -20.99
CA ASN A 476 -2.57 54.74 -21.75
C ASN A 476 -3.67 55.35 -22.63
N GLY A 477 -4.54 54.52 -23.23
CA GLY A 477 -5.70 54.99 -23.99
C GLY A 477 -6.73 55.71 -23.12
N LYS A 478 -6.98 55.22 -21.90
CA LYS A 478 -7.82 55.91 -20.91
C LYS A 478 -7.20 57.25 -20.48
N ALA A 479 -5.90 57.29 -20.20
CA ALA A 479 -5.22 58.54 -19.86
C ALA A 479 -5.26 59.57 -21.01
N CYS A 480 -5.23 59.13 -22.27
CA CYS A 480 -5.37 59.99 -23.43
C CYS A 480 -6.80 60.54 -23.58
N ALA A 481 -7.82 59.68 -23.39
CA ALA A 481 -9.23 60.08 -23.43
C ALA A 481 -9.61 61.02 -22.25
N ASP A 482 -9.04 60.80 -21.06
CA ASP A 482 -9.24 61.67 -19.90
C ASP A 482 -8.58 63.05 -20.07
N CYS A 483 -7.49 63.13 -20.86
CA CYS A 483 -6.86 64.40 -21.24
C CYS A 483 -7.71 65.17 -22.25
N GLU A 484 -8.31 64.50 -23.25
CA GLU A 484 -9.21 65.13 -24.22
C GLU A 484 -10.52 65.61 -23.58
N ASN A 485 -11.12 64.82 -22.69
CA ASN A 485 -12.34 65.22 -21.97
C ASN A 485 -12.11 66.43 -21.05
N ASN A 486 -10.94 66.54 -20.40
CA ASN A 486 -10.61 67.72 -19.59
C ASN A 486 -10.42 69.00 -20.40
N GLN A 487 -9.99 68.90 -21.67
CA GLN A 487 -9.92 70.05 -22.58
C GLN A 487 -11.32 70.46 -23.08
N LEU A 488 -12.21 69.48 -23.33
CA LEU A 488 -13.58 69.74 -23.76
C LEU A 488 -14.45 70.35 -22.63
N SER A 489 -14.28 69.91 -21.38
CA SER A 489 -15.00 70.48 -20.23
C SER A 489 -14.60 71.92 -19.91
N ARG A 490 -13.39 72.36 -20.27
CA ARG A 490 -12.97 73.77 -20.11
C ARG A 490 -13.51 74.71 -21.20
N GLY A 491 -13.91 74.17 -22.36
CA GLY A 491 -14.50 74.94 -23.45
C GLY A 491 -16.01 75.19 -23.31
N ILE A 492 -16.73 74.38 -22.52
CA ILE A 492 -18.21 74.40 -22.45
C ILE A 492 -18.76 75.35 -21.35
N HIS A 493 -17.90 75.97 -20.54
CA HIS A 493 -18.33 77.00 -19.57
C HIS A 493 -18.42 78.43 -20.15
N ALA A 494 -18.15 78.63 -21.44
CA ALA A 494 -18.42 79.88 -22.15
C ALA A 494 -19.57 79.68 -23.15
N HIS A 495 -20.73 80.27 -22.82
CA HIS A 495 -22.02 80.26 -23.54
C HIS A 495 -22.96 79.09 -23.25
N GLY A 496 -23.83 79.32 -22.26
CA GLY A 496 -25.04 78.53 -22.03
C GLY A 496 -26.29 79.12 -22.69
N ARG A 497 -27.32 78.24 -22.73
CA ARG A 497 -28.76 78.45 -23.01
C ARG A 497 -29.12 78.46 -24.52
N ILE A 498 -30.05 77.64 -25.04
CA ILE A 498 -31.41 77.25 -24.58
C ILE A 498 -31.86 75.92 -25.24
N ASP A 499 -32.65 75.11 -24.49
CA ASP A 499 -33.83 74.23 -24.76
C ASP A 499 -34.18 73.85 -26.24
N THR A 500 -34.80 72.74 -26.65
CA THR A 500 -35.47 71.53 -26.08
C THR A 500 -35.89 70.66 -27.29
N GLY A 501 -36.09 69.34 -27.13
CA GLY A 501 -37.19 68.62 -27.80
C GLY A 501 -36.92 67.84 -29.11
N ALA A 502 -36.76 66.51 -28.94
CA ALA A 502 -37.42 65.39 -29.63
C ALA A 502 -37.49 65.22 -31.17
N GLU A 503 -37.35 63.94 -31.56
CA GLU A 503 -37.87 63.22 -32.75
C GLU A 503 -37.00 63.00 -34.01
N THR A 504 -36.56 61.73 -34.13
CA THR A 504 -36.55 60.79 -35.28
C THR A 504 -36.09 61.16 -36.71
N SER A 505 -35.36 60.18 -37.27
CA SER A 505 -35.27 59.79 -38.70
C SER A 505 -34.34 60.60 -39.63
N ALA A 506 -33.22 59.99 -40.03
CA ALA A 506 -32.85 59.76 -41.45
C ALA A 506 -31.51 59.01 -41.58
N ALA A 507 -31.34 58.37 -42.73
CA ALA A 507 -30.43 57.29 -43.06
C ALA A 507 -29.12 57.69 -43.79
N PHE A 508 -28.05 56.89 -43.53
CA PHE A 508 -26.93 56.44 -44.42
C PHE A 508 -25.94 57.48 -45.04
N PRO A 509 -24.68 57.13 -45.45
CA PRO A 509 -24.25 55.82 -46.01
C PRO A 509 -22.83 55.23 -45.70
N SER A 510 -22.74 53.89 -45.89
CA SER A 510 -21.66 53.06 -46.51
C SER A 510 -20.27 52.94 -45.82
N LEU A 511 -19.60 51.78 -45.71
CA LEU A 511 -19.37 50.70 -46.68
C LEU A 511 -19.29 49.30 -46.03
N ARG A 512 -19.81 48.33 -46.79
CA ARG A 512 -19.88 46.89 -46.50
C ARG A 512 -18.82 46.13 -47.32
N ALA A 513 -18.26 45.05 -46.77
CA ALA A 513 -17.57 44.01 -47.52
C ALA A 513 -18.50 42.79 -47.72
N PRO A 514 -18.35 42.00 -48.82
CA PRO A 514 -19.38 41.10 -49.32
C PRO A 514 -19.41 39.70 -48.66
N GLU A 515 -20.57 39.08 -48.77
CA GLU A 515 -20.94 37.74 -48.34
C GLU A 515 -20.38 36.63 -49.25
N ALA A 516 -20.23 35.42 -48.68
CA ALA A 516 -20.20 34.15 -49.41
C ALA A 516 -21.42 33.29 -48.96
N PRO A 517 -21.94 32.42 -49.83
CA PRO A 517 -23.38 32.14 -49.90
C PRO A 517 -23.86 30.91 -49.12
N SER A 518 -25.19 30.91 -49.02
CA SER A 518 -26.13 29.99 -48.40
C SER A 518 -26.12 28.55 -48.94
N ASN A 519 -26.59 27.60 -48.13
CA ASN A 519 -27.92 26.99 -48.33
C ASN A 519 -28.17 25.80 -47.40
N GLY A 520 -29.38 25.78 -46.85
CA GLY A 520 -30.22 24.59 -46.99
C GLY A 520 -30.19 23.58 -45.87
N VAL A 521 -30.91 23.89 -44.79
CA VAL A 521 -31.54 22.88 -43.94
C VAL A 521 -32.62 22.16 -44.74
N THR A 522 -32.65 20.83 -44.72
CA THR A 522 -33.90 20.07 -44.72
C THR A 522 -33.79 18.80 -43.86
N HIS A 523 -34.90 18.54 -43.22
CA HIS A 523 -35.20 17.68 -42.08
C HIS A 523 -35.01 16.16 -42.28
N LEU A 524 -34.76 15.48 -41.15
CA LEU A 524 -35.21 14.13 -40.71
C LEU A 524 -34.14 13.05 -40.53
N GLY A 525 -33.97 12.67 -39.26
CA GLY A 525 -33.24 11.50 -38.81
C GLY A 525 -33.13 11.54 -37.29
N ALA A 526 -34.21 11.17 -36.59
CA ALA A 526 -34.17 10.92 -35.16
C ALA A 526 -33.12 9.84 -34.86
N MET A 527 -32.13 10.16 -34.03
CA MET A 527 -31.34 9.16 -33.31
C MET A 527 -31.38 9.52 -31.83
N GLU A 528 -31.75 8.51 -31.06
CA GLU A 528 -32.00 8.54 -29.63
C GLU A 528 -30.79 9.07 -28.86
N VAL A 529 -31.06 9.95 -27.89
CA VAL A 529 -30.05 10.46 -26.97
C VAL A 529 -29.88 9.42 -25.88
N ASP A 530 -28.71 8.76 -25.88
CA ASP A 530 -28.31 7.81 -24.84
C ASP A 530 -28.33 8.45 -23.45
N ALA A 531 -28.90 7.70 -22.51
CA ALA A 531 -29.12 8.09 -21.12
C ALA A 531 -27.82 8.28 -20.28
N ASP A 532 -26.65 8.01 -20.86
CA ASP A 532 -25.36 7.98 -20.14
C ASP A 532 -24.72 9.36 -19.92
N SER A 533 -25.07 10.37 -20.73
CA SER A 533 -24.52 11.73 -20.63
C SER A 533 -24.97 12.51 -19.37
N ARG A 534 -26.06 12.05 -18.74
CA ARG A 534 -26.62 12.65 -17.51
C ARG A 534 -25.89 12.21 -16.24
N ALA A 535 -25.20 11.05 -16.28
CA ALA A 535 -24.47 10.51 -15.14
C ALA A 535 -23.13 11.25 -14.92
N GLU A 536 -22.41 11.56 -16.01
CA GLU A 536 -21.10 12.23 -15.95
C GLU A 536 -21.21 13.67 -15.43
N THR A 537 -22.21 14.44 -15.89
CA THR A 537 -22.45 15.82 -15.42
C THR A 537 -22.80 15.87 -13.92
N SER A 538 -23.54 14.89 -13.39
CA SER A 538 -23.86 14.80 -11.96
C SER A 538 -22.63 14.54 -11.07
N SER A 539 -21.64 13.82 -11.59
CA SER A 539 -20.44 13.42 -10.86
C SER A 539 -19.44 14.58 -10.71
N THR A 540 -19.36 15.43 -11.74
CA THR A 540 -18.48 16.60 -11.76
C THR A 540 -19.02 17.73 -10.87
N GLU A 541 -20.34 17.92 -10.82
CA GLU A 541 -20.98 18.85 -9.87
C GLU A 541 -20.79 18.43 -8.41
N ALA A 542 -20.92 17.13 -8.11
CA ALA A 542 -20.74 16.59 -6.76
C ALA A 542 -19.29 16.70 -6.24
N SER A 543 -18.31 16.67 -7.14
CA SER A 543 -16.88 16.67 -6.79
C SER A 543 -16.31 18.05 -6.42
N SER A 544 -17.03 19.13 -6.74
CA SER A 544 -16.59 20.51 -6.52
C SER A 544 -17.17 21.17 -5.25
N ALA A 545 -18.17 20.56 -4.60
CA ALA A 545 -18.80 21.12 -3.40
C ALA A 545 -18.02 20.69 -2.14
N MET A 546 -17.61 21.65 -1.29
CA MET A 546 -16.87 21.37 -0.05
C MET A 546 -17.49 22.09 1.14
N LEU A 547 -17.44 21.45 2.31
CA LEU A 547 -17.78 22.10 3.59
C LEU A 547 -16.74 23.17 3.92
N SER A 548 -17.20 24.30 4.43
CA SER A 548 -16.34 25.35 4.96
C SER A 548 -15.48 24.82 6.11
N ARG A 549 -14.17 25.11 6.05
CA ARG A 549 -13.20 24.73 7.09
C ARG A 549 -13.02 25.81 8.15
N ASP A 550 -13.40 27.03 7.82
CA ASP A 550 -13.13 28.23 8.62
C ASP A 550 -14.29 28.56 9.57
N THR A 551 -15.41 27.83 9.46
CA THR A 551 -16.58 27.99 10.33
C THR A 551 -16.25 27.60 11.78
N THR A 552 -16.19 28.62 12.64
CA THR A 552 -15.85 28.48 14.08
C THR A 552 -17.03 28.75 15.02
N ILE A 553 -18.15 29.27 14.50
CA ILE A 553 -19.34 29.66 15.26
C ILE A 553 -20.53 28.76 14.89
N ALA A 554 -21.36 28.37 15.86
CA ALA A 554 -22.50 27.46 15.66
C ALA A 554 -23.57 28.07 14.71
N ARG A 555 -23.78 29.38 14.77
CA ARG A 555 -24.70 30.12 13.89
C ARG A 555 -24.33 29.98 12.41
N GLU A 556 -23.05 30.21 12.09
CA GLU A 556 -22.54 30.07 10.71
C GLU A 556 -22.63 28.63 10.21
N LEU A 557 -22.42 27.66 11.10
CA LEU A 557 -22.59 26.24 10.79
C LEU A 557 -24.06 25.91 10.46
N CYS A 558 -25.02 26.46 11.21
CA CYS A 558 -26.44 26.30 10.92
C CYS A 558 -26.85 26.96 9.60
N ILE A 559 -26.31 28.15 9.29
CA ILE A 559 -26.56 28.82 8.01
C ILE A 559 -26.06 27.96 6.85
N GLU A 560 -24.84 27.44 6.91
CA GLU A 560 -24.29 26.53 5.90
C GLU A 560 -25.15 25.26 5.71
N TRP A 561 -25.84 24.83 6.78
CA TRP A 561 -26.62 23.59 6.78
C TRP A 561 -28.09 23.77 6.38
N MET A 562 -28.69 24.92 6.67
CA MET A 562 -30.15 25.15 6.61
C MET A 562 -30.56 26.32 5.71
N VAL A 563 -29.66 27.25 5.36
CA VAL A 563 -30.00 28.47 4.58
C VAL A 563 -29.19 28.51 3.29
N GLU A 564 -29.87 28.68 2.15
CA GLU A 564 -29.20 28.86 0.86
C GLU A 564 -28.38 30.16 0.85
N GLY A 565 -27.09 30.08 0.49
CA GLY A 565 -26.24 31.27 0.44
C GLY A 565 -24.75 31.07 0.78
N SER A 566 -24.30 29.87 1.15
CA SER A 566 -22.88 29.65 1.43
C SER A 566 -22.05 29.56 0.13
N ARG A 567 -21.01 30.41 0.01
CA ARG A 567 -20.06 30.40 -1.11
C ARG A 567 -19.28 29.08 -1.25
N SER A 568 -19.11 28.35 -0.15
CA SER A 568 -18.33 27.09 -0.11
C SER A 568 -19.08 25.88 -0.67
N THR A 569 -20.42 25.85 -0.55
CA THR A 569 -21.28 24.77 -1.02
C THR A 569 -21.99 25.09 -2.35
N LYS A 570 -21.47 26.09 -3.10
CA LYS A 570 -21.99 26.51 -4.41
C LYS A 570 -23.49 26.90 -4.35
N PHE A 571 -23.87 27.60 -3.28
CA PHE A 571 -25.23 28.08 -3.00
C PHE A 571 -26.28 26.99 -2.66
N MET A 572 -25.88 25.72 -2.52
CA MET A 572 -26.75 24.65 -2.01
C MET A 572 -26.55 24.43 -0.51
N THR A 573 -27.61 24.10 0.24
CA THR A 573 -27.47 23.69 1.64
C THR A 573 -26.86 22.30 1.76
N VAL A 574 -26.20 22.02 2.89
CA VAL A 574 -25.67 20.67 3.18
C VAL A 574 -26.77 19.61 3.23
N ALA A 575 -27.99 20.00 3.60
CA ALA A 575 -29.17 19.13 3.53
C ALA A 575 -29.48 18.72 2.08
N VAL A 576 -29.54 19.69 1.16
CA VAL A 576 -29.78 19.46 -0.29
C VAL A 576 -28.65 18.63 -0.91
N LEU A 577 -27.39 18.89 -0.54
CA LEU A 577 -26.25 18.10 -1.02
C LEU A 577 -26.32 16.64 -0.58
N ASN A 578 -26.74 16.37 0.66
CA ASN A 578 -26.93 14.98 1.12
C ASN A 578 -28.13 14.32 0.46
N ASP A 579 -29.20 15.06 0.19
CA ASP A 579 -30.34 14.44 -0.48
C ASP A 579 -30.02 14.08 -1.93
N LYS A 580 -29.47 15.05 -2.68
CA LYS A 580 -29.15 14.93 -4.11
C LYS A 580 -27.98 14.00 -4.41
N PHE A 581 -26.91 14.03 -3.59
CA PHE A 581 -25.66 13.31 -3.88
C PHE A 581 -25.28 12.26 -2.83
N LYS A 582 -26.09 12.08 -1.77
CA LYS A 582 -25.84 11.13 -0.66
C LYS A 582 -24.41 11.28 -0.11
N THR A 583 -23.59 10.24 -0.20
CA THR A 583 -22.18 10.25 0.27
C THR A 583 -21.17 10.61 -0.82
N LYS A 584 -21.60 10.78 -2.08
CA LYS A 584 -20.70 10.98 -3.23
C LYS A 584 -19.97 12.33 -3.20
N TRP A 585 -20.62 13.39 -2.71
CA TRP A 585 -19.99 14.70 -2.51
C TRP A 585 -18.99 14.73 -1.32
N ARG A 586 -18.90 13.63 -0.55
CA ARG A 586 -17.95 13.42 0.56
C ARG A 586 -17.14 12.14 0.33
N SER A 587 -16.45 12.11 -0.80
CA SER A 587 -15.73 10.92 -1.27
C SER A 587 -14.55 10.53 -0.36
N HIS A 588 -13.84 11.51 0.22
CA HIS A 588 -12.68 11.25 1.08
C HIS A 588 -13.05 10.99 2.56
N GLN A 589 -12.29 10.10 3.21
CA GLN A 589 -12.49 9.73 4.62
C GLN A 589 -12.39 10.92 5.59
N LYS A 590 -11.51 11.88 5.29
CA LYS A 590 -11.36 13.11 6.09
C LYS A 590 -12.64 13.95 6.06
N ASP A 591 -13.32 14.02 4.91
CA ASP A 591 -14.54 14.80 4.73
C ASP A 591 -15.74 14.13 5.38
N ARG A 592 -15.80 12.79 5.32
CA ARG A 592 -16.80 12.00 6.07
C ARG A 592 -16.67 12.19 7.58
N THR A 593 -15.43 12.17 8.07
CA THR A 593 -15.14 12.37 9.50
C THR A 593 -15.49 13.80 9.92
N PHE A 594 -15.13 14.79 9.12
CA PHE A 594 -15.43 16.19 9.39
C PHE A 594 -16.94 16.47 9.36
N TYR A 595 -17.65 15.97 8.36
CA TYR A 595 -19.11 16.03 8.28
C TYR A 595 -19.77 15.40 9.52
N SER A 596 -19.33 14.20 9.92
CA SER A 596 -19.94 13.48 11.04
C SER A 596 -19.81 14.26 12.36
N ARG A 597 -18.69 14.97 12.54
CA ARG A 597 -18.47 15.85 13.69
C ARG A 597 -19.40 17.07 13.67
N ARG A 598 -19.55 17.71 12.51
CA ARG A 598 -20.47 18.85 12.36
C ARG A 598 -21.94 18.44 12.51
N LEU A 599 -22.31 17.27 12.00
CA LEU A 599 -23.65 16.70 12.12
C LEU A 599 -24.05 16.46 13.59
N ALA A 600 -23.11 16.09 14.46
CA ALA A 600 -23.40 15.93 15.90
C ALA A 600 -23.89 17.23 16.54
N ILE A 601 -23.37 18.37 16.11
CA ILE A 601 -23.77 19.70 16.62
C ILE A 601 -25.14 20.07 16.06
N ILE A 602 -25.37 19.83 14.77
CA ILE A 602 -26.67 20.07 14.13
C ILE A 602 -27.77 19.21 14.77
N ARG A 603 -27.49 17.95 15.12
CA ARG A 603 -28.42 17.09 15.84
C ARG A 603 -28.74 17.59 17.24
N ALA A 604 -27.75 18.14 17.95
CA ALA A 604 -27.99 18.73 19.26
C ALA A 604 -28.89 19.98 19.16
N ILE A 605 -28.71 20.81 18.13
CA ILE A 605 -29.58 21.96 17.86
C ILE A 605 -30.99 21.49 17.49
N GLN A 606 -31.12 20.46 16.64
CA GLN A 606 -32.41 19.90 16.28
C GLN A 606 -33.15 19.32 17.49
N ALA A 607 -32.46 18.59 18.37
CA ALA A 607 -33.07 18.05 19.60
C ALA A 607 -33.63 19.16 20.50
N LEU A 608 -32.92 20.30 20.62
CA LEU A 608 -33.42 21.46 21.37
C LEU A 608 -34.63 22.13 20.73
N ILE A 609 -34.72 22.10 19.40
CA ILE A 609 -35.90 22.59 18.66
C ILE A 609 -37.08 21.63 18.85
N ASP A 610 -36.82 20.32 18.80
CA ASP A 610 -37.81 19.28 19.04
C ASP A 610 -38.35 19.35 20.49
N ASP A 611 -37.52 19.78 21.45
CA ASP A 611 -37.88 20.11 22.83
C ASP A 611 -38.60 21.47 23.00
N GLY A 612 -38.95 22.14 21.89
CA GLY A 612 -39.80 23.34 21.88
C GLY A 612 -39.06 24.68 21.92
N LYS A 613 -37.73 24.71 21.75
CA LYS A 613 -36.99 25.99 21.65
C LYS A 613 -37.07 26.57 20.23
N SER A 614 -37.03 27.90 20.13
CA SER A 614 -36.85 28.56 18.84
C SER A 614 -35.47 28.24 18.24
N LEU A 615 -35.33 28.34 16.92
CA LEU A 615 -34.06 28.10 16.23
C LEU A 615 -32.93 28.99 16.78
N ASP A 616 -33.21 30.28 17.01
CA ASP A 616 -32.23 31.22 17.56
C ASP A 616 -31.86 30.90 19.00
N ASP A 617 -32.81 30.45 19.82
CA ASP A 617 -32.54 30.03 21.20
C ASP A 617 -31.74 28.73 21.26
N ALA A 618 -32.03 27.77 20.38
CA ALA A 618 -31.30 26.52 20.27
C ALA A 618 -29.83 26.75 19.82
N ILE A 619 -29.62 27.63 18.83
CA ILE A 619 -28.28 28.03 18.37
C ILE A 619 -27.53 28.74 19.51
N THR A 620 -28.18 29.69 20.18
CA THR A 620 -27.57 30.44 21.28
C THR A 620 -27.21 29.52 22.45
N HIS A 621 -28.07 28.54 22.75
CA HIS A 621 -27.80 27.54 23.78
C HIS A 621 -26.55 26.70 23.47
N CYS A 622 -26.43 26.17 22.23
CA CYS A 622 -25.23 25.42 21.82
C CYS A 622 -23.98 26.29 21.74
N GLN A 623 -24.10 27.58 21.39
CA GLN A 623 -22.98 28.51 21.37
C GLN A 623 -22.47 28.82 22.79
N THR A 624 -23.37 28.99 23.75
CA THR A 624 -23.02 29.19 25.16
C THR A 624 -22.42 27.93 25.78
N GLU A 625 -22.95 26.75 25.46
CA GLU A 625 -22.40 25.46 25.92
C GLU A 625 -21.02 25.17 25.31
N LEU A 626 -20.79 25.56 24.06
CA LEU A 626 -19.46 25.54 23.44
C LEU A 626 -18.46 26.37 24.26
N GLN A 627 -18.85 27.58 24.67
CA GLN A 627 -17.99 28.49 25.44
C GLN A 627 -17.75 28.02 26.88
N SER A 628 -18.76 27.44 27.54
CA SER A 628 -18.66 26.97 28.93
C SER A 628 -18.02 25.59 29.08
N SER A 629 -18.04 24.75 28.05
CA SER A 629 -17.47 23.38 28.08
C SER A 629 -15.94 23.31 27.99
N GLY A 630 -15.24 24.45 27.88
CA GLY A 630 -13.78 24.49 27.68
C GLY A 630 -13.33 24.04 26.28
N SER A 631 -14.27 23.85 25.35
CA SER A 631 -14.01 23.44 23.97
C SER A 631 -13.43 24.59 23.16
N ARG A 632 -12.20 24.44 22.63
CA ARG A 632 -11.51 25.48 21.83
C ARG A 632 -11.96 25.58 20.37
N SER A 633 -12.82 24.66 19.93
CA SER A 633 -13.31 24.57 18.55
C SER A 633 -14.61 23.77 18.46
N LEU A 634 -15.35 23.94 17.36
CA LEU A 634 -16.52 23.12 17.06
C LEU A 634 -16.17 21.62 16.93
N ASN A 635 -14.94 21.28 16.51
CA ASN A 635 -14.49 19.89 16.50
C ASN A 635 -14.38 19.29 17.91
N SER A 636 -13.74 20.00 18.85
CA SER A 636 -13.67 19.55 20.25
C SER A 636 -15.06 19.48 20.89
N TYR A 637 -15.95 20.40 20.52
CA TYR A 637 -17.32 20.44 21.02
C TYR A 637 -18.17 19.27 20.51
N SER A 638 -18.04 18.87 19.25
CA SER A 638 -18.71 17.67 18.73
C SER A 638 -18.32 16.39 19.49
N LEU A 639 -17.07 16.30 19.93
CA LEU A 639 -16.57 15.17 20.73
C LEU A 639 -17.07 15.25 22.17
N PHE A 640 -17.19 16.46 22.73
CA PHE A 640 -17.82 16.70 24.03
C PHE A 640 -19.29 16.24 24.01
N LEU A 641 -20.08 16.66 23.02
CA LEU A 641 -21.47 16.23 22.83
C LEU A 641 -21.60 14.71 22.67
N SER A 642 -20.71 14.09 21.87
CA SER A 642 -20.71 12.63 21.67
C SER A 642 -20.36 11.85 22.93
N LYS A 643 -19.58 12.43 23.84
CA LYS A 643 -19.29 11.82 25.16
C LYS A 643 -20.45 12.02 26.13
N LYS A 644 -21.07 13.21 26.13
CA LYS A 644 -22.24 13.54 26.95
C LYS A 644 -23.43 12.64 26.62
N ALA A 645 -23.67 12.36 25.34
CA ALA A 645 -24.72 11.43 24.91
C ALA A 645 -24.48 9.99 25.43
N LYS A 646 -23.22 9.53 25.46
CA LYS A 646 -22.86 8.19 25.98
C LYS A 646 -22.83 8.05 27.50
N SER A 647 -22.91 9.16 28.23
CA SER A 647 -23.03 9.14 29.70
C SER A 647 -24.48 9.23 30.18
N LEU A 648 -25.42 9.46 29.25
CA LEU A 648 -26.86 9.52 29.50
C LEU A 648 -27.58 8.23 29.02
N GLU A 649 -26.88 7.38 28.26
CA GLU A 649 -27.21 5.96 28.02
C GLU A 649 -26.52 5.09 29.07
#